data_AF-A0A4Y8A5D6-F1
#
_entry.id   AF-A0A4Y8A5D6-F1
#
_cell.length_a   1.000
_cell.length_b   1.000
_cell.length_c   1.000
_cell.angle_alpha   90.00
_cell.angle_beta   90.00
_cell.angle_gamma   90.00
#
_symmetry.space_group_name_H-M   'P 1'
#
loop_
_entity.id
_entity.type
_entity.pdbx_description
1 polymer ?
#
loop_
_entity_poly.entity_id
_entity_poly.type
_entity_poly.pdbx_seq_one_letter_code
_entity_poly.pdbx_strand_id
1 'polypeptide(L)'
;MLRHLLSDEESLSWYGLGKPSRADEVIRRLLLCERLGNRKMPDHYYRLQQENDFDELKTLPDLLRKGLFRLGDQHLEMHNNRIHVQPNRLNEWQQLITFIPPLVLQCAFLHIKRPFTDLSAPGLLAYKNDVLLPNFKYTALPYPRVPQIESYLASNKGFHDLHMHLNGATETDMTWQDHLLVPKKIYEEMTQGFRNAKVKEQFEQESRLLEPRKYFKHILIARKIKTILYDIVILGRNRSGSSVDAIFLALVNDLESDTTVATYENPFSGLIHEDPASGKPMLAEALFYIQMFNYMATQPRDFVAALFHFYLLILGLCNRLLVQQVHQYGFEQFQKHTLNGLREISEKQYRNRFFQLHGNELRNLCFLEGRFSPKETEKETLNLLTSINSGWDKLKVGIQQSNAQVNLPELSLTAHFIKKAETDPDDFIRFLQLRFSVWKKAKVLALLKKNNAKFVENVVGIDAASSEFDTPPEVFAPAFRLLRRKKFDHFTFHAGEDFFHLISGMRAVFEAIEFNELRTGDRIGHATALGLATRQWCDAMGPKILIRQGEWLDNLVFCYHLCLQSSHIALKKRMPELINAIQHYSWEIYRHYYSSAVLERAWLARKLCPVLLFKDNVADARLTSVFDEDEWAQIRSEGFSPADDVYQILFHYHLKTNRAHFDKIISIDTEEIFPSDELELVQKDMLAYMHRKEIVIETLPTSNVRIGHHYDYATYQLWNWLKWSDEGIPMPPVVVGTDDTGIFATNILNEFANIYCYLTSSGKMSHNKAIEVVAKLDHNSSVYKFI
;
A
#
# COMPACT_ATOMS: atom_id res chain seq x y z
N MET A 1 -8.84 -23.56 6.07
CA MET A 1 -10.18 -23.03 6.42
C MET A 1 -10.20 -22.07 7.61
N LEU A 2 -9.51 -22.37 8.73
CA LEU A 2 -9.57 -21.55 9.96
C LEU A 2 -9.24 -20.06 9.76
N ARG A 3 -8.42 -19.69 8.77
CA ARG A 3 -8.12 -18.28 8.42
C ARG A 3 -9.36 -17.43 8.14
N HIS A 4 -10.48 -18.03 7.75
CA HIS A 4 -11.73 -17.32 7.46
C HIS A 4 -12.60 -17.06 8.69
N LEU A 5 -12.16 -17.40 9.90
CA LEU A 5 -12.96 -17.29 11.13
C LEU A 5 -13.49 -15.87 11.40
N LEU A 6 -12.78 -14.85 10.94
CA LEU A 6 -13.19 -13.44 11.04
C LEU A 6 -13.83 -12.90 9.74
N SER A 7 -14.02 -13.75 8.74
CA SER A 7 -14.57 -13.41 7.41
C SER A 7 -15.92 -14.07 7.12
N ASP A 8 -16.52 -14.75 8.11
CA ASP A 8 -17.84 -15.37 7.96
C ASP A 8 -18.96 -14.34 8.01
N GLU A 9 -19.30 -13.83 6.82
CA GLU A 9 -20.34 -12.83 6.66
C GLU A 9 -21.76 -13.34 6.97
N GLU A 10 -22.04 -14.61 6.71
CA GLU A 10 -23.35 -15.18 7.04
C GLU A 10 -23.57 -15.18 8.56
N SER A 11 -22.54 -15.53 9.33
CA SER A 11 -22.57 -15.37 10.78
C SER A 11 -22.73 -13.91 11.21
N LEU A 12 -22.00 -12.98 10.60
CA LEU A 12 -22.12 -11.55 10.91
C LEU A 12 -23.54 -11.03 10.66
N SER A 13 -24.15 -11.43 9.53
CA SER A 13 -25.53 -11.07 9.20
C SER A 13 -26.54 -11.69 10.18
N TRP A 14 -26.33 -12.94 10.61
CA TRP A 14 -27.21 -13.59 11.57
C TRP A 14 -27.15 -12.91 12.94
N TYR A 15 -25.95 -12.60 13.43
CA TYR A 15 -25.78 -11.83 14.65
C TYR A 15 -26.44 -10.45 14.55
N GLY A 16 -26.32 -9.79 13.40
CA GLY A 16 -26.99 -8.52 13.10
C GLY A 16 -28.53 -8.59 13.07
N LEU A 17 -29.11 -9.80 13.02
CA LEU A 17 -30.55 -10.05 13.15
C LEU A 17 -30.93 -10.54 14.56
N GLY A 18 -30.01 -10.49 15.52
CA GLY A 18 -30.21 -11.00 16.88
C GLY A 18 -30.16 -12.52 16.98
N LYS A 19 -29.64 -13.23 15.96
CA LYS A 19 -29.59 -14.69 15.91
C LYS A 19 -28.15 -15.19 16.12
N PRO A 20 -27.83 -15.85 17.25
CA PRO A 20 -26.51 -16.40 17.48
C PRO A 20 -26.21 -17.55 16.51
N SER A 21 -24.97 -17.61 16.00
CA SER A 21 -24.53 -18.74 15.15
C SER A 21 -23.96 -19.89 15.99
N ARG A 22 -24.24 -21.13 15.57
CA ARG A 22 -23.73 -22.36 16.19
C ARG A 22 -22.40 -22.82 15.56
N ALA A 23 -21.65 -23.65 16.28
CA ALA A 23 -20.33 -24.11 15.83
C ALA A 23 -20.38 -24.88 14.49
N ASP A 24 -21.37 -25.76 14.31
CA ASP A 24 -21.56 -26.54 13.09
C ASP A 24 -21.91 -25.65 11.88
N GLU A 25 -22.66 -24.57 12.11
CA GLU A 25 -22.99 -23.58 11.09
C GLU A 25 -21.75 -22.79 10.67
N VAL A 26 -20.95 -22.34 11.65
CA VAL A 26 -19.68 -21.64 11.41
C VAL A 26 -18.74 -22.54 10.61
N ILE A 27 -18.49 -23.78 11.05
CA ILE A 27 -17.62 -24.74 10.35
C ILE A 27 -18.06 -24.95 8.90
N ARG A 28 -19.37 -25.09 8.66
CA ARG A 28 -19.93 -25.19 7.30
C ARG A 28 -19.68 -23.93 6.47
N ARG A 29 -19.83 -22.74 7.05
CA ARG A 29 -19.60 -21.46 6.36
C ARG A 29 -18.13 -21.22 6.04
N LEU A 30 -17.21 -21.59 6.94
CA LEU A 30 -15.77 -21.50 6.70
C LEU A 30 -15.31 -22.36 5.51
N LEU A 31 -15.90 -23.55 5.34
CA LEU A 31 -15.69 -24.36 4.13
C LEU A 31 -16.16 -23.63 2.86
N LEU A 32 -17.31 -22.95 2.91
CA LEU A 32 -17.82 -22.20 1.76
C LEU A 32 -16.93 -21.01 1.43
N CYS A 33 -16.38 -20.32 2.43
CA CYS A 33 -15.38 -19.27 2.24
C CYS A 33 -14.13 -19.80 1.54
N GLU A 34 -13.58 -20.92 2.02
CA GLU A 34 -12.41 -21.56 1.41
C GLU A 34 -12.67 -21.98 -0.06
N ARG A 35 -13.87 -22.55 -0.32
CA ARG A 35 -14.31 -22.94 -1.66
C ARG A 35 -14.45 -21.74 -2.60
N LEU A 36 -14.84 -20.57 -2.11
CA LEU A 36 -14.91 -19.36 -2.94
C LEU A 36 -13.54 -18.96 -3.48
N GLY A 37 -12.46 -19.23 -2.74
CA GLY A 37 -11.08 -18.94 -3.14
C GLY A 37 -10.55 -19.85 -4.27
N ASN A 38 -11.04 -21.09 -4.41
CA ASN A 38 -10.63 -21.98 -5.51
C ASN A 38 -11.80 -22.86 -6.02
N ARG A 39 -12.74 -22.23 -6.74
CA ARG A 39 -13.96 -22.88 -7.24
C ARG A 39 -13.73 -24.08 -8.19
N LYS A 40 -12.51 -24.27 -8.69
CA LYS A 40 -12.16 -25.37 -9.60
C LYS A 40 -11.81 -26.68 -8.85
N MET A 41 -11.51 -26.60 -7.56
CA MET A 41 -11.21 -27.79 -6.76
C MET A 41 -12.51 -28.55 -6.40
N PRO A 42 -12.57 -29.87 -6.61
CA PRO A 42 -13.75 -30.67 -6.23
C PRO A 42 -14.04 -30.65 -4.72
N ASP A 43 -15.33 -30.61 -4.36
CA ASP A 43 -15.80 -30.46 -2.97
C ASP A 43 -15.26 -31.52 -1.99
N HIS A 44 -14.97 -32.75 -2.42
CA HIS A 44 -14.47 -33.80 -1.52
C HIS A 44 -13.10 -33.46 -0.91
N TYR A 45 -12.25 -32.69 -1.60
CA TYR A 45 -10.99 -32.22 -1.02
C TYR A 45 -11.22 -31.20 0.10
N TYR A 46 -12.19 -30.28 -0.09
CA TYR A 46 -12.59 -29.36 0.97
C TYR A 46 -13.19 -30.08 2.17
N ARG A 47 -13.95 -31.17 1.95
CA ARG A 47 -14.49 -31.97 3.05
C ARG A 47 -13.38 -32.66 3.86
N LEU A 48 -12.40 -33.26 3.19
CA LEU A 48 -11.23 -33.84 3.87
C LEU A 48 -10.41 -32.78 4.61
N GLN A 49 -10.22 -31.60 4.02
CA GLN A 49 -9.58 -30.48 4.70
C GLN A 49 -10.40 -30.00 5.91
N GLN A 50 -11.73 -29.96 5.82
CA GLN A 50 -12.61 -29.62 6.94
C GLN A 50 -12.46 -30.65 8.08
N GLU A 51 -12.45 -31.94 7.77
CA GLU A 51 -12.23 -32.99 8.77
C GLU A 51 -10.88 -32.81 9.49
N ASN A 52 -9.82 -32.50 8.74
CA ASN A 52 -8.49 -32.25 9.28
C ASN A 52 -8.39 -30.95 10.09
N ASP A 53 -8.81 -29.82 9.53
CA ASP A 53 -8.68 -28.49 10.15
C ASP A 53 -9.49 -28.39 11.45
N PHE A 54 -10.66 -29.03 11.49
CA PHE A 54 -11.61 -28.98 12.62
C PHE A 54 -11.61 -30.26 13.47
N ASP A 55 -10.58 -31.10 13.35
CA ASP A 55 -10.39 -32.20 14.27
C ASP A 55 -10.28 -31.66 15.70
N GLU A 56 -11.02 -32.26 16.64
CA GLU A 56 -11.18 -31.79 18.03
C GLU A 56 -11.79 -30.39 18.23
N LEU A 57 -12.21 -29.69 17.18
CA LEU A 57 -12.86 -28.37 17.25
C LEU A 57 -14.38 -28.50 17.05
N LYS A 58 -15.11 -28.84 18.12
CA LYS A 58 -16.55 -29.15 18.03
C LYS A 58 -17.47 -28.05 18.53
N THR A 59 -16.97 -27.17 19.39
CA THR A 59 -17.75 -26.08 19.98
C THR A 59 -17.25 -24.71 19.53
N LEU A 60 -18.05 -23.66 19.71
CA LEU A 60 -17.63 -22.31 19.36
C LEU A 60 -16.46 -21.83 20.23
N PRO A 61 -16.41 -22.11 21.56
CA PRO A 61 -15.20 -21.92 22.36
C PRO A 61 -13.96 -22.62 21.80
N ASP A 62 -14.08 -23.85 21.29
CA ASP A 62 -12.94 -24.56 20.68
C ASP A 62 -12.44 -23.83 19.44
N LEU A 63 -13.35 -23.42 18.54
CA LEU A 63 -12.99 -22.70 17.32
C LEU A 63 -12.26 -21.39 17.61
N LEU A 64 -12.78 -20.59 18.53
CA LEU A 64 -12.20 -19.29 18.87
C LEU A 64 -10.90 -19.42 19.66
N ARG A 65 -10.81 -20.37 20.60
CA ARG A 65 -9.63 -20.51 21.46
C ARG A 65 -8.55 -21.40 20.83
N LYS A 66 -8.89 -22.66 20.57
CA LYS A 66 -7.94 -23.64 20.02
C LYS A 66 -7.68 -23.40 18.54
N GLY A 67 -8.71 -23.01 17.76
CA GLY A 67 -8.56 -22.74 16.33
C GLY A 67 -7.64 -21.54 16.05
N LEU A 68 -7.87 -20.38 16.71
CA LEU A 68 -6.97 -19.23 16.60
C LEU A 68 -5.57 -19.54 17.15
N PHE A 69 -5.47 -20.29 18.24
CA PHE A 69 -4.18 -20.76 18.75
C PHE A 69 -3.44 -21.62 17.71
N ARG A 70 -4.11 -22.59 17.06
CA ARG A 70 -3.49 -23.44 16.02
C ARG A 70 -2.92 -22.58 14.89
N LEU A 71 -3.66 -21.56 14.43
CA LEU A 71 -3.15 -20.62 13.43
C LEU A 71 -1.93 -19.84 13.94
N GLY A 72 -2.00 -19.31 15.16
CA GLY A 72 -0.88 -18.62 15.79
C GLY A 72 0.35 -19.52 15.94
N ASP A 73 0.20 -20.72 16.50
CA ASP A 73 1.28 -21.68 16.77
C ASP A 73 1.96 -22.22 15.50
N GLN A 74 1.23 -22.29 14.39
CA GLN A 74 1.79 -22.65 13.08
C GLN A 74 2.78 -21.60 12.54
N HIS A 75 2.64 -20.33 12.92
CA HIS A 75 3.40 -19.22 12.33
C HIS A 75 4.30 -18.50 13.34
N LEU A 76 3.97 -18.56 14.63
CA LEU A 76 4.62 -17.79 15.68
C LEU A 76 5.50 -18.69 16.55
N GLU A 77 6.51 -18.07 17.15
CA GLU A 77 7.36 -18.66 18.18
C GLU A 77 7.59 -17.65 19.30
N MET A 78 8.05 -18.12 20.46
CA MET A 78 8.27 -17.28 21.63
C MET A 78 9.69 -17.41 22.15
N HIS A 79 10.36 -16.27 22.35
CA HIS A 79 11.70 -16.20 22.93
C HIS A 79 11.78 -15.03 23.91
N ASN A 80 12.18 -15.29 25.16
CA ASN A 80 12.30 -14.26 26.20
C ASN A 80 11.04 -13.36 26.33
N ASN A 81 9.86 -13.98 26.34
CA ASN A 81 8.53 -13.31 26.34
C ASN A 81 8.26 -12.39 25.13
N ARG A 82 9.06 -12.48 24.06
CA ARG A 82 8.82 -11.82 22.78
C ARG A 82 8.23 -12.82 21.80
N ILE A 83 7.25 -12.37 21.03
CA ILE A 83 6.65 -13.14 19.96
C ILE A 83 7.37 -12.80 18.66
N HIS A 84 7.75 -13.84 17.93
CA HIS A 84 8.36 -13.72 16.61
C HIS A 84 7.58 -14.54 15.60
N VAL A 85 7.67 -14.16 14.34
CA VAL A 85 7.23 -15.02 13.24
C VAL A 85 8.32 -16.05 12.96
N GLN A 86 7.95 -17.30 12.72
CA GLN A 86 8.90 -18.31 12.26
C GLN A 86 9.43 -17.91 10.87
N PRO A 87 10.76 -17.82 10.65
CA PRO A 87 11.30 -17.28 9.39
C PRO A 87 10.79 -17.99 8.12
N ASN A 88 10.61 -19.31 8.16
CA ASN A 88 10.08 -20.11 7.05
C ASN A 88 8.56 -19.94 6.82
N ARG A 89 7.86 -19.22 7.71
CA ARG A 89 6.41 -18.97 7.66
C ARG A 89 6.08 -17.50 7.44
N LEU A 90 7.07 -16.63 7.25
CA LEU A 90 6.87 -15.19 7.15
C LEU A 90 5.94 -14.79 6.00
N ASN A 91 6.12 -15.37 4.80
CA ASN A 91 5.27 -15.07 3.65
C ASN A 91 3.81 -15.52 3.88
N GLU A 92 3.62 -16.69 4.50
CA GLU A 92 2.31 -17.22 4.87
C GLU A 92 1.66 -16.35 5.96
N TRP A 93 2.44 -15.87 6.92
CA TRP A 93 2.00 -14.92 7.94
C TRP A 93 1.53 -13.59 7.32
N GLN A 94 2.29 -13.03 6.38
CA GLN A 94 1.92 -11.80 5.66
C GLN A 94 0.60 -11.94 4.89
N GLN A 95 0.24 -13.17 4.47
CA GLN A 95 -1.07 -13.47 3.90
C GLN A 95 -2.14 -13.66 4.97
N LEU A 96 -1.84 -14.38 6.05
CA LEU A 96 -2.80 -14.65 7.13
C LEU A 96 -3.32 -13.37 7.78
N ILE A 97 -2.44 -12.38 7.99
CA ILE A 97 -2.82 -11.13 8.68
C ILE A 97 -3.74 -10.22 7.87
N THR A 98 -3.90 -10.47 6.55
CA THR A 98 -4.96 -9.79 5.79
C THR A 98 -6.35 -10.27 6.19
N PHE A 99 -6.48 -11.52 6.66
CA PHE A 99 -7.75 -12.10 7.11
C PHE A 99 -8.03 -11.85 8.59
N ILE A 100 -6.99 -11.92 9.44
CA ILE A 100 -7.11 -11.84 10.89
C ILE A 100 -6.04 -10.87 11.43
N PRO A 101 -6.41 -9.77 12.10
CA PRO A 101 -5.44 -8.83 12.67
C PRO A 101 -4.41 -9.51 13.59
N PRO A 102 -3.15 -9.04 13.58
CA PRO A 102 -2.07 -9.72 14.29
C PRO A 102 -2.24 -9.72 15.81
N LEU A 103 -2.89 -8.72 16.42
CA LEU A 103 -3.07 -8.66 17.88
C LEU A 103 -3.87 -9.86 18.43
N VAL A 104 -4.98 -10.23 17.80
CA VAL A 104 -5.83 -11.32 18.30
C VAL A 104 -5.16 -12.70 18.13
N LEU A 105 -4.44 -12.91 17.01
CA LEU A 105 -3.66 -14.13 16.78
C LEU A 105 -2.55 -14.30 17.83
N GLN A 106 -1.82 -13.22 18.11
CA GLN A 106 -0.77 -13.22 19.12
C GLN A 106 -1.33 -13.42 20.53
N CYS A 107 -2.49 -12.83 20.86
CA CYS A 107 -3.14 -13.06 22.14
C CYS A 107 -3.62 -14.51 22.31
N ALA A 108 -4.13 -15.13 21.24
CA ALA A 108 -4.52 -16.55 21.25
C ALA A 108 -3.29 -17.45 21.48
N PHE A 109 -2.17 -17.12 20.83
CA PHE A 109 -0.88 -17.79 21.04
C PHE A 109 -0.36 -17.63 22.47
N LEU A 110 -0.33 -16.39 22.99
CA LEU A 110 0.15 -16.07 24.34
C LEU A 110 -0.68 -16.76 25.43
N HIS A 111 -2.00 -16.79 25.30
CA HIS A 111 -2.88 -17.39 26.31
C HIS A 111 -2.48 -18.84 26.66
N ILE A 112 -1.94 -19.60 25.69
CA ILE A 112 -1.48 -20.98 25.91
C ILE A 112 0.03 -21.06 26.19
N LYS A 113 0.87 -20.34 25.44
CA LYS A 113 2.35 -20.44 25.61
C LYS A 113 2.86 -19.69 26.83
N ARG A 114 2.16 -18.63 27.25
CA ARG A 114 2.47 -17.80 28.42
C ARG A 114 1.17 -17.44 29.16
N PRO A 115 0.53 -18.44 29.81
CA PRO A 115 -0.78 -18.26 30.43
C PRO A 115 -0.72 -17.22 31.55
N PHE A 116 -1.73 -16.37 31.62
CA PHE A 116 -1.90 -15.40 32.70
C PHE A 116 -2.72 -16.03 33.83
N THR A 117 -2.03 -16.49 34.88
CA THR A 117 -2.64 -17.26 35.99
C THR A 117 -2.88 -16.45 37.26
N ASP A 118 -2.14 -15.36 37.48
CA ASP A 118 -2.25 -14.54 38.69
C ASP A 118 -3.12 -13.30 38.43
N LEU A 119 -4.41 -13.40 38.79
CA LEU A 119 -5.40 -12.33 38.61
C LEU A 119 -5.30 -11.21 39.66
N SER A 120 -4.31 -11.24 40.55
CA SER A 120 -4.07 -10.15 41.49
C SER A 120 -3.53 -8.89 40.78
N ALA A 121 -3.67 -7.72 41.41
CA ALA A 121 -3.11 -6.48 40.86
C ALA A 121 -1.58 -6.54 40.62
N PRO A 122 -0.75 -7.10 41.52
CA PRO A 122 0.66 -7.33 41.25
C PRO A 122 0.92 -8.28 40.06
N GLY A 123 0.16 -9.37 39.98
CA GLY A 123 0.26 -10.33 38.88
C GLY A 123 -0.04 -9.70 37.52
N LEU A 124 -1.10 -8.89 37.47
CA LEU A 124 -1.47 -8.14 36.27
C LEU A 124 -0.41 -7.12 35.87
N LEU A 125 0.16 -6.40 36.83
CA LEU A 125 1.24 -5.44 36.56
C LEU A 125 2.49 -6.15 36.02
N ALA A 126 2.86 -7.30 36.59
CA ALA A 126 3.97 -8.12 36.09
C ALA A 126 3.69 -8.62 34.66
N TYR A 127 2.52 -9.20 34.41
CA TYR A 127 2.15 -9.69 33.07
C TYR A 127 2.12 -8.56 32.03
N LYS A 128 1.59 -7.40 32.40
CA LYS A 128 1.61 -6.19 31.58
C LYS A 128 3.04 -5.80 31.21
N ASN A 129 3.95 -5.72 32.19
CA ASN A 129 5.31 -5.25 31.97
C ASN A 129 6.20 -6.27 31.25
N ASP A 130 6.03 -7.55 31.56
CA ASP A 130 6.93 -8.61 31.09
C ASP A 130 6.46 -9.27 29.79
N VAL A 131 5.17 -9.15 29.44
CA VAL A 131 4.57 -9.82 28.28
C VAL A 131 3.85 -8.82 27.35
N LEU A 132 2.88 -8.04 27.85
CA LEU A 132 2.06 -7.20 26.96
C LEU A 132 2.82 -6.00 26.38
N LEU A 133 3.49 -5.23 27.24
CA LEU A 133 4.27 -4.05 26.84
C LEU A 133 5.37 -4.39 25.83
N PRO A 134 6.16 -5.46 26.01
CA PRO A 134 7.08 -5.95 25.00
C PRO A 134 6.47 -6.09 23.60
N ASN A 135 5.29 -6.71 23.49
CA ASN A 135 4.75 -7.13 22.19
C ASN A 135 3.76 -6.13 21.56
N PHE A 136 3.18 -5.21 22.33
CA PHE A 136 2.04 -4.39 21.87
C PHE A 136 2.12 -2.91 22.31
N LYS A 137 3.34 -2.35 22.43
CA LYS A 137 3.54 -0.97 22.89
C LYS A 137 3.11 0.08 21.86
N TYR A 138 3.52 -0.12 20.62
CA TYR A 138 3.41 0.83 19.50
C TYR A 138 2.95 0.17 18.20
N THR A 139 3.16 -1.14 18.05
CA THR A 139 2.76 -1.93 16.89
C THR A 139 2.32 -3.32 17.35
N ALA A 140 1.38 -3.91 16.64
CA ALA A 140 0.99 -5.31 16.81
C ALA A 140 1.69 -6.21 15.78
N LEU A 141 2.48 -5.69 14.84
CA LEU A 141 3.18 -6.52 13.86
C LEU A 141 4.42 -7.17 14.48
N PRO A 142 4.46 -8.51 14.62
CA PRO A 142 5.70 -9.19 14.98
C PRO A 142 6.66 -9.21 13.79
N TYR A 143 7.93 -9.46 14.08
CA TYR A 143 8.98 -9.68 13.08
C TYR A 143 9.58 -11.08 13.23
N PRO A 144 10.19 -11.65 12.19
CA PRO A 144 10.79 -12.97 12.28
C PRO A 144 12.14 -12.93 12.99
N ARG A 145 12.44 -14.00 13.74
CA ARG A 145 13.73 -14.11 14.42
C ARG A 145 14.79 -14.65 13.47
N VAL A 146 15.49 -13.75 12.80
CA VAL A 146 16.62 -14.10 11.91
C VAL A 146 17.93 -13.56 12.51
N PRO A 147 18.82 -14.42 13.05
CA PRO A 147 20.06 -13.97 13.70
C PRO A 147 20.93 -13.05 12.83
N GLN A 148 20.99 -13.31 11.53
CA GLN A 148 21.74 -12.51 10.56
C GLN A 148 21.16 -11.09 10.45
N ILE A 149 19.82 -10.96 10.37
CA ILE A 149 19.13 -9.66 10.31
C ILE A 149 19.25 -8.93 11.64
N GLU A 150 19.10 -9.62 12.77
CA GLU A 150 19.27 -9.02 14.10
C GLU A 150 20.69 -8.49 14.32
N SER A 151 21.70 -9.27 13.93
CA SER A 151 23.09 -8.83 13.99
C SER A 151 23.32 -7.63 13.08
N TYR A 152 22.79 -7.64 11.86
CA TYR A 152 22.90 -6.53 10.93
C TYR A 152 22.22 -5.27 11.48
N LEU A 153 20.99 -5.38 11.98
CA LEU A 153 20.21 -4.29 12.55
C LEU A 153 20.96 -3.65 13.75
N ALA A 154 21.53 -4.48 14.63
CA ALA A 154 22.30 -4.01 15.78
C ALA A 154 23.58 -3.26 15.36
N SER A 155 24.29 -3.75 14.34
CA SER A 155 25.51 -3.12 13.82
C SER A 155 25.24 -1.82 13.05
N ASN A 156 24.11 -1.73 12.35
CA ASN A 156 23.77 -0.60 11.46
C ASN A 156 22.75 0.38 12.05
N LYS A 157 22.24 0.12 13.25
CA LYS A 157 21.34 1.01 14.02
C LYS A 157 19.98 1.25 13.35
N GLY A 158 19.47 0.23 12.67
CA GLY A 158 18.22 0.32 11.90
C GLY A 158 18.43 0.11 10.40
N PHE A 159 17.35 0.19 9.64
CA PHE A 159 17.33 0.16 8.18
C PHE A 159 16.95 1.52 7.60
N HIS A 160 17.35 1.75 6.35
CA HIS A 160 16.87 2.88 5.56
C HIS A 160 15.54 2.53 4.90
N ASP A 161 14.51 3.33 5.15
CA ASP A 161 13.24 3.28 4.42
C ASP A 161 13.18 4.48 3.46
N LEU A 162 13.43 4.24 2.17
CA LEU A 162 13.55 5.31 1.18
C LEU A 162 12.24 5.65 0.47
N HIS A 163 11.16 4.97 0.81
CA HIS A 163 9.87 5.21 0.21
C HIS A 163 8.77 4.79 1.18
N MET A 164 8.25 5.78 1.90
CA MET A 164 7.14 5.59 2.82
C MET A 164 6.08 6.68 2.65
N HIS A 165 4.84 6.28 2.40
CA HIS A 165 3.69 7.18 2.34
C HIS A 165 3.19 7.48 3.76
N LEU A 166 3.22 8.75 4.18
CA LEU A 166 2.88 9.09 5.57
C LEU A 166 1.38 8.99 5.89
N ASN A 167 0.53 8.88 4.87
CA ASN A 167 -0.87 8.49 4.98
C ASN A 167 -1.01 7.01 4.65
N GLY A 168 -2.08 6.36 5.10
CA GLY A 168 -2.24 4.91 4.90
C GLY A 168 -1.30 4.07 5.77
N ALA A 169 -0.66 4.67 6.77
CA ALA A 169 0.41 4.07 7.56
C ALA A 169 -0.06 3.35 8.83
N THR A 170 -1.23 3.72 9.37
CA THR A 170 -1.65 3.22 10.70
C THR A 170 -2.12 1.77 10.63
N GLU A 171 -1.73 0.91 11.57
CA GLU A 171 -2.17 -0.49 11.63
C GLU A 171 -3.65 -0.63 12.00
N THR A 172 -4.29 -1.72 11.54
CA THR A 172 -5.69 -2.07 11.89
C THR A 172 -5.93 -2.06 13.38
N ASP A 173 -5.04 -2.67 14.17
CA ASP A 173 -5.24 -2.83 15.61
C ASP A 173 -5.27 -1.49 16.36
N MET A 174 -4.61 -0.45 15.83
CA MET A 174 -4.72 0.91 16.36
C MET A 174 -5.94 1.65 15.81
N THR A 175 -6.16 1.61 14.50
CA THR A 175 -7.32 2.25 13.88
C THR A 175 -8.63 1.73 14.47
N TRP A 176 -8.70 0.45 14.80
CA TRP A 176 -9.86 -0.16 15.47
C TRP A 176 -10.16 0.46 16.85
N GLN A 177 -9.13 0.86 17.60
CA GLN A 177 -9.34 1.54 18.89
C GLN A 177 -9.98 2.90 18.70
N ASP A 178 -9.56 3.64 17.68
CA ASP A 178 -10.16 4.95 17.35
C ASP A 178 -11.59 4.79 16.83
N HIS A 179 -11.88 3.73 16.06
CA HIS A 179 -13.25 3.41 15.65
C HIS A 179 -14.14 3.18 16.85
N LEU A 180 -13.68 2.38 17.80
CA LEU A 180 -14.36 2.16 19.06
C LEU A 180 -14.39 3.41 19.95
N LEU A 181 -13.54 4.42 19.78
CA LEU A 181 -13.53 5.63 20.62
C LEU A 181 -14.42 6.75 20.06
N VAL A 182 -14.47 6.92 18.73
CA VAL A 182 -15.18 8.05 18.08
C VAL A 182 -15.99 7.61 16.84
N PRO A 183 -16.95 6.68 16.97
CA PRO A 183 -17.67 6.06 15.85
C PRO A 183 -18.46 7.06 15.00
N LYS A 184 -18.96 8.15 15.60
CA LYS A 184 -19.68 9.19 14.86
C LYS A 184 -18.76 9.90 13.86
N LYS A 185 -17.53 10.23 14.27
CA LYS A 185 -16.54 10.85 13.38
C LYS A 185 -16.12 9.89 12.27
N ILE A 186 -15.93 8.60 12.60
CA ILE A 186 -15.66 7.57 11.58
C ILE A 186 -16.82 7.46 10.59
N TYR A 187 -18.06 7.47 11.05
CA TYR A 187 -19.23 7.44 10.17
C TYR A 187 -19.28 8.65 9.22
N GLU A 188 -18.93 9.85 9.71
CA GLU A 188 -18.87 11.07 8.89
C GLU A 188 -17.81 10.96 7.78
N GLU A 189 -16.57 10.59 8.12
CA GLU A 189 -15.47 10.40 7.16
C GLU A 189 -15.79 9.28 6.15
N MET A 190 -16.30 8.14 6.64
CA MET A 190 -16.72 7.01 5.80
C MET A 190 -17.86 7.38 4.86
N THR A 191 -18.85 8.17 5.31
CA THR A 191 -19.97 8.63 4.46
C THR A 191 -19.47 9.54 3.35
N GLN A 192 -18.43 10.35 3.62
CA GLN A 192 -17.79 11.17 2.60
C GLN A 192 -17.04 10.29 1.58
N GLY A 193 -16.24 9.31 2.04
CA GLY A 193 -15.54 8.36 1.17
C GLY A 193 -16.48 7.53 0.29
N PHE A 194 -17.60 7.06 0.87
CA PHE A 194 -18.62 6.23 0.21
C PHE A 194 -19.35 6.92 -0.97
N ARG A 195 -19.13 8.23 -1.18
CA ARG A 195 -19.59 8.91 -2.40
C ARG A 195 -18.82 8.47 -3.64
N ASN A 196 -17.59 7.98 -3.48
CA ASN A 196 -16.76 7.49 -4.56
C ASN A 196 -17.20 6.08 -5.01
N ALA A 197 -17.31 5.85 -6.32
CA ALA A 197 -17.71 4.56 -6.89
C ALA A 197 -16.78 3.41 -6.48
N LYS A 198 -15.46 3.63 -6.47
CA LYS A 198 -14.46 2.63 -6.07
C LYS A 198 -14.64 2.18 -4.62
N VAL A 199 -15.01 3.11 -3.73
CA VAL A 199 -15.29 2.80 -2.31
C VAL A 199 -16.58 1.98 -2.17
N LYS A 200 -17.61 2.28 -2.96
CA LYS A 200 -18.84 1.45 -2.99
C LYS A 200 -18.54 0.04 -3.46
N GLU A 201 -17.75 -0.10 -4.52
CA GLU A 201 -17.29 -1.41 -5.01
C GLU A 201 -16.54 -2.18 -3.92
N GLN A 202 -15.64 -1.52 -3.18
CA GLN A 202 -14.94 -2.16 -2.06
C GLN A 202 -15.91 -2.71 -1.02
N PHE A 203 -16.91 -1.91 -0.63
CA PHE A 203 -17.89 -2.32 0.36
C PHE A 203 -18.70 -3.51 -0.14
N GLU A 204 -19.13 -3.51 -1.40
CA GLU A 204 -19.86 -4.61 -2.02
C GLU A 204 -19.01 -5.87 -2.21
N GLN A 205 -17.70 -5.73 -2.40
CA GLN A 205 -16.74 -6.83 -2.46
C GLN A 205 -16.53 -7.48 -1.09
N GLU A 206 -16.46 -6.69 -0.03
CA GLU A 206 -16.08 -7.16 1.31
C GLU A 206 -17.27 -7.51 2.22
N SER A 207 -18.46 -6.97 1.93
CA SER A 207 -19.69 -7.28 2.66
C SER A 207 -20.99 -6.99 1.88
N ARG A 208 -21.90 -7.96 1.87
CA ARG A 208 -23.25 -7.86 1.29
C ARG A 208 -24.10 -6.79 1.97
N LEU A 209 -24.64 -5.88 1.13
CA LEU A 209 -25.51 -4.78 1.55
C LEU A 209 -24.87 -3.96 2.69
N LEU A 210 -23.55 -3.77 2.62
CA LEU A 210 -22.84 -2.92 3.55
C LEU A 210 -23.00 -1.47 3.15
N GLU A 211 -23.40 -0.66 4.13
CA GLU A 211 -23.50 0.79 3.99
C GLU A 211 -22.84 1.44 5.21
N PRO A 212 -22.41 2.71 5.10
CA PRO A 212 -21.84 3.46 6.22
C PRO A 212 -22.67 3.35 7.51
N ARG A 213 -24.00 3.42 7.41
CA ARG A 213 -24.89 3.34 8.59
C ARG A 213 -24.86 1.96 9.25
N LYS A 214 -24.76 0.89 8.46
CA LYS A 214 -24.68 -0.49 8.97
C LYS A 214 -23.34 -0.73 9.66
N TYR A 215 -22.24 -0.26 9.07
CA TYR A 215 -20.92 -0.34 9.71
C TYR A 215 -20.87 0.48 11.02
N PHE A 216 -21.45 1.68 11.03
CA PHE A 216 -21.60 2.47 12.26
C PHE A 216 -22.36 1.72 13.36
N LYS A 217 -23.49 1.08 13.01
CA LYS A 217 -24.22 0.20 13.95
C LYS A 217 -23.33 -0.93 14.47
N HIS A 218 -22.56 -1.59 13.60
CA HIS A 218 -21.62 -2.64 14.02
C HIS A 218 -20.60 -2.14 15.06
N ILE A 219 -20.02 -0.94 14.88
CA ILE A 219 -19.08 -0.39 15.86
C ILE A 219 -19.76 -0.18 17.22
N LEU A 220 -20.99 0.33 17.25
CA LEU A 220 -21.74 0.51 18.50
C LEU A 220 -22.07 -0.83 19.17
N ILE A 221 -22.42 -1.85 18.37
CA ILE A 221 -22.60 -3.22 18.86
C ILE A 221 -21.31 -3.74 19.49
N ALA A 222 -20.16 -3.57 18.83
CA ALA A 222 -18.87 -4.01 19.34
C ALA A 222 -18.54 -3.39 20.71
N ARG A 223 -18.85 -2.10 20.92
CA ARG A 223 -18.74 -1.45 22.25
C ARG A 223 -19.61 -2.13 23.30
N LYS A 224 -20.90 -2.31 22.99
CA LYS A 224 -21.88 -2.94 23.91
C LYS A 224 -21.47 -4.37 24.26
N ILE A 225 -21.02 -5.16 23.27
CA ILE A 225 -20.48 -6.50 23.48
C ILE A 225 -19.31 -6.45 24.47
N LYS A 226 -18.37 -5.52 24.29
CA LYS A 226 -17.20 -5.42 25.17
C LYS A 226 -17.59 -5.13 26.63
N THR A 227 -18.57 -4.24 26.85
CA THR A 227 -19.12 -3.98 28.18
C THR A 227 -19.80 -5.21 28.78
N ILE A 228 -20.63 -5.90 28.01
CA ILE A 228 -21.31 -7.13 28.46
C ILE A 228 -20.28 -8.22 28.82
N LEU A 229 -19.27 -8.41 27.98
CA LEU A 229 -18.21 -9.38 28.22
C LEU A 229 -17.38 -9.02 29.46
N TYR A 230 -17.09 -7.74 29.69
CA TYR A 230 -16.42 -7.28 30.91
C TYR A 230 -17.24 -7.60 32.17
N ASP A 231 -18.55 -7.30 32.17
CA ASP A 231 -19.44 -7.62 33.29
C ASP A 231 -19.44 -9.11 33.63
N ILE A 232 -19.45 -9.98 32.61
CA ILE A 232 -19.48 -11.43 32.78
C ILE A 232 -18.12 -11.96 33.24
N VAL A 233 -17.05 -11.58 32.53
CA VAL A 233 -15.71 -12.19 32.67
C VAL A 233 -14.95 -11.62 33.85
N ILE A 234 -15.05 -10.31 34.09
CA ILE A 234 -14.28 -9.62 35.15
C ILE A 234 -15.11 -9.46 36.42
N LEU A 235 -16.38 -9.03 36.31
CA LEU A 235 -17.22 -8.78 37.48
C LEU A 235 -18.05 -10.00 37.92
N GLY A 236 -18.03 -11.10 37.16
CA GLY A 236 -18.78 -12.31 37.48
C GLY A 236 -20.30 -12.14 37.46
N ARG A 237 -20.81 -11.09 36.82
CA ARG A 237 -22.26 -10.79 36.76
C ARG A 237 -22.94 -11.75 35.80
N ASN A 238 -23.68 -12.71 36.34
CA ASN A 238 -24.53 -13.60 35.53
C ASN A 238 -25.82 -12.88 35.11
N ARG A 239 -26.11 -12.85 33.81
CA ARG A 239 -27.46 -12.50 33.32
C ARG A 239 -28.38 -13.70 33.50
N SER A 240 -28.91 -13.89 34.71
CA SER A 240 -29.92 -14.92 34.99
C SER A 240 -31.30 -14.49 34.47
N GLY A 241 -31.95 -15.32 33.65
CA GLY A 241 -33.38 -15.21 33.34
C GLY A 241 -33.78 -14.82 31.91
N SER A 242 -32.84 -14.39 31.05
CA SER A 242 -33.11 -14.11 29.63
C SER A 242 -32.59 -15.23 28.72
N SER A 243 -33.33 -15.59 27.66
CA SER A 243 -32.80 -16.50 26.64
C SER A 243 -31.65 -15.85 25.87
N VAL A 244 -30.74 -16.67 25.32
CA VAL A 244 -29.61 -16.17 24.50
C VAL A 244 -30.12 -15.28 23.36
N ASP A 245 -31.15 -15.74 22.65
CA ASP A 245 -31.76 -14.99 21.55
C ASP A 245 -32.33 -13.64 22.01
N ALA A 246 -32.95 -13.58 23.19
CA ALA A 246 -33.47 -12.32 23.73
C ALA A 246 -32.34 -11.32 24.03
N ILE A 247 -31.17 -11.80 24.47
CA ILE A 247 -30.01 -10.93 24.72
C ILE A 247 -29.45 -10.38 23.42
N PHE A 248 -29.29 -11.22 22.39
CA PHE A 248 -28.81 -10.77 21.08
C PHE A 248 -29.82 -9.84 20.39
N LEU A 249 -31.12 -10.12 20.52
CA LEU A 249 -32.18 -9.26 20.01
C LEU A 249 -32.18 -7.90 20.71
N ALA A 250 -32.03 -7.87 22.04
CA ALA A 250 -31.88 -6.62 22.80
C ALA A 250 -30.62 -5.85 22.37
N LEU A 251 -29.49 -6.54 22.20
CA LEU A 251 -28.21 -5.94 21.76
C LEU A 251 -28.36 -5.17 20.43
N VAL A 252 -29.12 -5.74 19.48
CA VAL A 252 -29.36 -5.14 18.16
C VAL A 252 -30.45 -4.05 18.22
N ASN A 253 -31.54 -4.29 18.95
CA ASN A 253 -32.70 -3.38 19.01
C ASN A 253 -32.44 -2.12 19.84
N ASP A 254 -31.62 -2.20 20.90
CA ASP A 254 -31.26 -1.06 21.77
C ASP A 254 -30.47 0.04 21.04
N LEU A 255 -30.19 -0.11 19.74
CA LEU A 255 -29.52 0.87 18.90
C LEU A 255 -30.47 1.68 18.02
N GLU A 256 -31.75 1.30 17.96
CA GLU A 256 -32.77 2.04 17.20
C GLU A 256 -33.40 3.16 18.03
N SER A 257 -33.31 3.08 19.37
CA SER A 257 -33.86 4.04 20.32
C SER A 257 -32.84 5.04 20.89
N ASP A 258 -31.54 4.73 20.82
CA ASP A 258 -30.48 5.51 21.47
C ASP A 258 -29.82 6.49 20.49
N THR A 259 -30.25 7.75 20.54
CA THR A 259 -29.66 8.86 19.77
C THR A 259 -28.45 9.48 20.47
N THR A 260 -28.14 9.06 21.70
CA THR A 260 -27.02 9.57 22.49
C THR A 260 -25.84 8.61 22.44
N VAL A 261 -24.79 8.96 21.69
CA VAL A 261 -23.51 8.24 21.76
C VAL A 261 -22.85 8.60 23.10
N ALA A 262 -23.11 7.81 24.13
CA ALA A 262 -22.42 7.96 25.41
C ALA A 262 -20.90 7.96 25.21
N THR A 263 -20.19 8.73 26.05
CA THR A 263 -18.73 8.68 26.12
C THR A 263 -18.30 7.25 26.42
N TYR A 264 -17.49 6.68 25.52
CA TYR A 264 -17.01 5.31 25.65
C TYR A 264 -15.58 5.31 26.16
N GLU A 265 -15.35 4.52 27.20
CA GLU A 265 -14.02 4.13 27.66
C GLU A 265 -13.92 2.61 27.55
N ASN A 266 -12.77 2.09 27.10
CA ASN A 266 -12.56 0.66 27.05
C ASN A 266 -12.63 0.10 28.49
N PRO A 267 -13.57 -0.82 28.82
CA PRO A 267 -13.74 -1.31 30.19
C PRO A 267 -12.49 -1.94 30.80
N PHE A 268 -11.58 -2.44 29.96
CA PHE A 268 -10.32 -3.04 30.39
C PHE A 268 -9.21 -2.02 30.65
N SER A 269 -9.39 -0.73 30.30
CA SER A 269 -8.39 0.32 30.51
C SER A 269 -8.04 0.49 31.99
N GLY A 270 -9.03 0.48 32.88
CA GLY A 270 -8.82 0.63 34.33
C GLY A 270 -8.04 -0.53 34.96
N LEU A 271 -7.91 -1.66 34.27
CA LEU A 271 -7.08 -2.78 34.72
C LEU A 271 -5.59 -2.57 34.37
N ILE A 272 -5.30 -1.72 33.39
CA ILE A 272 -3.94 -1.50 32.87
C ILE A 272 -3.36 -0.17 33.33
N HIS A 273 -4.19 0.82 33.62
CA HIS A 273 -3.78 2.19 33.89
C HIS A 273 -4.10 2.63 35.33
N GLU A 274 -3.12 3.27 35.99
CA GLU A 274 -3.38 4.07 37.21
C GLU A 274 -3.94 5.46 36.84
N ASP A 275 -3.61 5.97 35.65
CA ASP A 275 -4.14 7.22 35.07
C ASP A 275 -4.76 6.95 33.67
N PRO A 276 -6.09 7.06 33.51
CA PRO A 276 -6.81 6.92 32.24
C PRO A 276 -6.30 7.83 31.11
N ALA A 277 -5.71 8.99 31.44
CA ALA A 277 -5.22 9.97 30.47
C ALA A 277 -3.93 9.52 29.75
N SER A 278 -3.23 8.52 30.27
CA SER A 278 -1.99 7.95 29.69
C SER A 278 -2.23 6.91 28.57
N GLY A 279 -3.51 6.63 28.26
CA GLY A 279 -4.04 5.42 27.63
C GLY A 279 -3.20 4.77 26.54
N LYS A 280 -2.88 3.47 26.72
CA LYS A 280 -2.28 2.57 25.73
C LYS A 280 -3.37 1.59 25.27
N PRO A 281 -4.29 2.02 24.38
CA PRO A 281 -5.53 1.28 24.12
C PRO A 281 -5.30 -0.12 23.56
N MET A 282 -4.22 -0.34 22.81
CA MET A 282 -3.82 -1.68 22.34
C MET A 282 -3.54 -2.67 23.47
N LEU A 283 -2.95 -2.23 24.59
CA LEU A 283 -2.71 -3.14 25.72
C LEU A 283 -4.03 -3.57 26.37
N ALA A 284 -4.99 -2.65 26.47
CA ALA A 284 -6.31 -2.94 27.01
C ALA A 284 -7.09 -3.91 26.11
N GLU A 285 -6.93 -3.76 24.79
CA GLU A 285 -7.44 -4.71 23.81
C GLU A 285 -6.77 -6.09 23.93
N ALA A 286 -5.44 -6.14 24.07
CA ALA A 286 -4.71 -7.40 24.25
C ALA A 286 -5.17 -8.14 25.52
N LEU A 287 -5.32 -7.42 26.63
CA LEU A 287 -5.82 -7.99 27.89
C LEU A 287 -7.25 -8.50 27.74
N PHE A 288 -8.12 -7.76 27.04
CA PHE A 288 -9.47 -8.23 26.73
C PHE A 288 -9.43 -9.59 26.02
N TYR A 289 -8.65 -9.73 24.94
CA TYR A 289 -8.54 -11.00 24.22
C TYR A 289 -8.03 -12.13 25.12
N ILE A 290 -6.97 -11.91 25.88
CA ILE A 290 -6.40 -12.92 26.78
C ILE A 290 -7.39 -13.35 27.85
N GLN A 291 -8.15 -12.41 28.43
CA GLN A 291 -9.18 -12.73 29.41
C GLN A 291 -10.35 -13.51 28.79
N MET A 292 -10.73 -13.20 27.54
CA MET A 292 -11.73 -14.00 26.83
C MET A 292 -11.25 -15.44 26.62
N PHE A 293 -10.00 -15.65 26.21
CA PHE A 293 -9.44 -16.98 26.04
C PHE A 293 -9.31 -17.74 27.38
N ASN A 294 -8.84 -17.07 28.45
CA ASN A 294 -8.81 -17.59 29.82
C ASN A 294 -10.19 -18.05 30.31
N TYR A 295 -11.20 -17.21 30.09
CA TYR A 295 -12.56 -17.52 30.49
C TYR A 295 -13.09 -18.73 29.73
N MET A 296 -12.92 -18.79 28.40
CA MET A 296 -13.35 -19.94 27.60
C MET A 296 -12.60 -21.24 27.95
N ALA A 297 -11.36 -21.15 28.45
CA ALA A 297 -10.61 -22.31 28.92
C ALA A 297 -11.14 -22.89 30.24
N THR A 298 -11.68 -22.04 31.12
CA THR A 298 -12.12 -22.43 32.48
C THR A 298 -13.63 -22.60 32.60
N GLN A 299 -14.40 -21.80 31.87
CA GLN A 299 -15.86 -21.80 31.84
C GLN A 299 -16.36 -21.70 30.38
N PRO A 300 -16.27 -22.80 29.59
CA PRO A 300 -16.72 -22.80 28.21
C PRO A 300 -18.24 -22.58 28.15
N ARG A 301 -18.65 -21.36 27.81
CA ARG A 301 -20.05 -20.99 27.58
C ARG A 301 -20.23 -20.54 26.14
N ASP A 302 -21.04 -21.26 25.37
CA ASP A 302 -21.32 -20.94 23.96
C ASP A 302 -21.85 -19.53 23.77
N PHE A 303 -22.65 -19.02 24.72
CA PHE A 303 -23.15 -17.66 24.71
C PHE A 303 -22.02 -16.60 24.73
N VAL A 304 -21.02 -16.79 25.60
CA VAL A 304 -19.88 -15.87 25.72
C VAL A 304 -19.00 -15.95 24.46
N ALA A 305 -18.78 -17.16 23.95
CA ALA A 305 -18.08 -17.37 22.69
C ALA A 305 -18.83 -16.73 21.51
N ALA A 306 -20.16 -16.80 21.46
CA ALA A 306 -20.96 -16.19 20.41
C ALA A 306 -20.87 -14.65 20.41
N LEU A 307 -20.89 -14.02 21.58
CA LEU A 307 -20.67 -12.58 21.70
C LEU A 307 -19.26 -12.20 21.24
N PHE A 308 -18.24 -12.95 21.68
CA PHE A 308 -16.87 -12.69 21.28
C PHE A 308 -16.64 -12.91 19.77
N HIS A 309 -17.23 -13.96 19.20
CA HIS A 309 -17.23 -14.21 17.76
C HIS A 309 -17.86 -13.04 16.99
N PHE A 310 -19.01 -12.52 17.45
CA PHE A 310 -19.64 -11.37 16.81
C PHE A 310 -18.72 -10.13 16.85
N TYR A 311 -18.08 -9.85 17.99
CA TYR A 311 -17.07 -8.79 18.08
C TYR A 311 -15.92 -9.00 17.07
N LEU A 312 -15.38 -10.21 16.99
CA LEU A 312 -14.27 -10.52 16.09
C LEU A 312 -14.67 -10.46 14.60
N LEU A 313 -15.90 -10.80 14.24
CA LEU A 313 -16.40 -10.65 12.87
C LEU A 313 -16.49 -9.18 12.44
N ILE A 314 -16.87 -8.29 13.37
CA ILE A 314 -16.89 -6.85 13.12
C ILE A 314 -15.45 -6.32 12.95
N LEU A 315 -14.53 -6.75 13.80
CA LEU A 315 -13.10 -6.46 13.66
C LEU A 315 -12.54 -6.99 12.33
N GLY A 316 -12.93 -8.20 11.94
CA GLY A 316 -12.55 -8.81 10.67
C GLY A 316 -13.02 -8.00 9.47
N LEU A 317 -14.26 -7.51 9.50
CA LEU A 317 -14.77 -6.58 8.48
C LEU A 317 -13.96 -5.29 8.45
N CYS A 318 -13.64 -4.71 9.60
CA CYS A 318 -12.76 -3.54 9.70
C CYS A 318 -11.40 -3.81 9.03
N ASN A 319 -10.77 -4.95 9.33
CA ASN A 319 -9.49 -5.35 8.74
C ASN A 319 -9.56 -5.44 7.21
N ARG A 320 -10.61 -6.06 6.66
CA ARG A 320 -10.77 -6.21 5.22
C ARG A 320 -10.99 -4.89 4.47
N LEU A 321 -11.55 -3.88 5.14
CA LEU A 321 -11.69 -2.53 4.59
C LEU A 321 -10.38 -1.71 4.73
N LEU A 322 -9.50 -2.06 5.67
CA LEU A 322 -8.29 -1.31 6.00
C LEU A 322 -7.00 -1.87 5.40
N VAL A 323 -6.94 -3.18 5.20
CA VAL A 323 -5.77 -3.93 4.69
C VAL A 323 -6.13 -4.55 3.35
N GLN A 324 -5.26 -4.40 2.36
CA GLN A 324 -5.49 -4.99 1.04
C GLN A 324 -5.47 -6.52 1.12
N GLN A 325 -6.53 -7.14 0.62
CA GLN A 325 -6.76 -8.57 0.71
C GLN A 325 -6.00 -9.34 -0.37
N VAL A 326 -5.78 -10.63 -0.12
CA VAL A 326 -5.06 -11.49 -1.08
C VAL A 326 -5.82 -11.72 -2.40
N HIS A 327 -7.13 -11.45 -2.44
CA HIS A 327 -7.95 -11.53 -3.65
C HIS A 327 -8.08 -10.20 -4.41
N GLN A 328 -7.41 -9.14 -3.92
CA GLN A 328 -7.46 -7.79 -4.46
C GLN A 328 -6.13 -7.47 -5.16
N TYR A 329 -6.13 -7.51 -6.49
CA TYR A 329 -4.95 -7.29 -7.33
C TYR A 329 -5.06 -6.01 -8.18
N GLY A 330 -3.93 -5.34 -8.43
CA GLY A 330 -3.87 -4.12 -9.24
C GLY A 330 -4.04 -2.84 -8.42
N PHE A 331 -3.57 -1.73 -8.99
CA PHE A 331 -3.55 -0.42 -8.33
C PHE A 331 -4.98 0.07 -8.03
N GLU A 332 -5.96 -0.27 -8.87
CA GLU A 332 -7.35 0.11 -8.62
C GLU A 332 -7.90 -0.47 -7.32
N GLN A 333 -7.50 -1.69 -6.93
CA GLN A 333 -7.93 -2.26 -5.66
C GLN A 333 -7.24 -1.57 -4.49
N PHE A 334 -5.93 -1.31 -4.59
CA PHE A 334 -5.19 -0.49 -3.61
C PHE A 334 -5.85 0.88 -3.40
N GLN A 335 -6.22 1.56 -4.48
CA GLN A 335 -6.82 2.89 -4.44
C GLN A 335 -8.17 2.92 -3.68
N LYS A 336 -8.89 1.79 -3.59
CA LYS A 336 -10.11 1.70 -2.78
C LYS A 336 -9.84 1.95 -1.30
N HIS A 337 -8.71 1.45 -0.80
CA HIS A 337 -8.31 1.63 0.60
C HIS A 337 -7.89 3.07 0.89
N THR A 338 -7.20 3.73 -0.05
CA THR A 338 -6.77 5.13 0.13
C THR A 338 -7.94 6.12 0.07
N LEU A 339 -9.06 5.75 -0.55
CA LEU A 339 -10.22 6.62 -0.76
C LEU A 339 -11.36 6.42 0.26
N ASN A 340 -11.35 5.35 1.06
CA ASN A 340 -12.50 5.01 1.91
C ASN A 340 -12.66 5.84 3.19
N GLY A 341 -11.65 6.62 3.56
CA GLY A 341 -11.69 7.55 4.69
C GLY A 341 -11.65 6.92 6.08
N LEU A 342 -11.55 5.59 6.20
CA LEU A 342 -11.62 4.89 7.49
C LEU A 342 -10.40 5.12 8.40
N ARG A 343 -9.30 5.64 7.85
CA ARG A 343 -8.07 5.97 8.59
C ARG A 343 -7.99 7.44 9.01
N GLU A 344 -8.74 8.34 8.38
CA GLU A 344 -8.56 9.80 8.49
C GLU A 344 -8.48 10.30 9.94
N ILE A 345 -9.32 9.77 10.83
CA ILE A 345 -9.31 10.16 12.25
C ILE A 345 -8.05 9.70 12.98
N SER A 346 -7.62 8.46 12.77
CA SER A 346 -6.38 7.90 13.35
C SER A 346 -5.13 8.63 12.85
N GLU A 347 -5.25 9.23 11.68
CA GLU A 347 -4.15 9.73 10.87
C GLU A 347 -3.96 11.26 10.92
N LYS A 348 -4.95 11.96 11.51
CA LYS A 348 -4.79 13.10 12.44
C LYS A 348 -3.38 13.63 12.68
N GLN A 349 -2.63 12.81 13.42
CA GLN A 349 -1.37 13.18 14.05
C GLN A 349 -0.28 12.16 13.70
N TYR A 350 0.95 12.66 13.58
CA TYR A 350 2.08 11.84 13.13
C TYR A 350 2.79 11.07 14.24
N ARG A 351 2.55 11.38 15.52
CA ARG A 351 3.23 10.73 16.65
C ARG A 351 3.10 9.20 16.56
N ASN A 352 1.87 8.69 16.62
CA ASN A 352 1.66 7.24 16.74
C ASN A 352 2.19 6.50 15.50
N ARG A 353 2.04 7.09 14.32
CA ARG A 353 2.61 6.59 13.06
C ARG A 353 4.12 6.37 13.18
N PHE A 354 4.89 7.36 13.61
CA PHE A 354 6.34 7.22 13.71
C PHE A 354 6.80 6.23 14.80
N PHE A 355 6.10 6.16 15.93
CA PHE A 355 6.38 5.14 16.95
C PHE A 355 6.10 3.72 16.44
N GLN A 356 5.01 3.54 15.69
CA GLN A 356 4.68 2.26 15.05
C GLN A 356 5.76 1.82 14.07
N LEU A 357 6.16 2.71 13.15
CA LEU A 357 7.18 2.44 12.13
C LEU A 357 8.53 2.07 12.75
N HIS A 358 8.88 2.70 13.88
CA HIS A 358 10.14 2.44 14.58
C HIS A 358 10.12 1.16 15.45
N GLY A 359 8.93 0.54 15.63
CA GLY A 359 8.75 -0.73 16.31
C GLY A 359 8.62 -0.62 17.83
N ASN A 360 8.21 -1.72 18.48
CA ASN A 360 8.03 -1.78 19.94
C ASN A 360 9.34 -1.53 20.71
N GLU A 361 10.46 -1.96 20.15
CA GLU A 361 11.82 -1.77 20.68
C GLU A 361 12.46 -0.43 20.25
N LEU A 362 11.80 0.36 19.39
CA LEU A 362 12.32 1.64 18.89
C LEU A 362 13.72 1.50 18.25
N ARG A 363 13.81 0.66 17.21
CA ARG A 363 15.09 0.32 16.56
C ARG A 363 15.02 0.06 15.06
N ASN A 364 13.83 0.05 14.45
CA ASN A 364 13.68 -0.43 13.07
C ASN A 364 14.33 0.49 12.03
N LEU A 365 14.39 1.80 12.30
CA LEU A 365 14.78 2.82 11.34
C LEU A 365 16.11 3.46 11.75
N CYS A 366 17.03 3.60 10.80
CA CYS A 366 18.12 4.57 10.90
C CYS A 366 17.80 5.85 10.11
N PHE A 367 17.02 5.72 9.03
CA PHE A 367 16.60 6.83 8.18
C PHE A 367 15.20 6.53 7.62
N LEU A 368 14.35 7.56 7.57
CA LEU A 368 13.03 7.51 6.95
C LEU A 368 12.90 8.61 5.91
N GLU A 369 12.49 8.24 4.70
CA GLU A 369 12.03 9.18 3.68
C GLU A 369 10.50 9.17 3.58
N GLY A 370 9.87 10.15 4.24
CA GLY A 370 8.42 10.29 4.29
C GLY A 370 7.86 11.10 3.14
N ARG A 371 6.81 10.60 2.48
CA ARG A 371 6.12 11.28 1.38
C ARG A 371 4.89 12.01 1.87
N PHE A 372 4.75 13.28 1.45
CA PHE A 372 3.59 14.11 1.78
C PHE A 372 3.08 14.86 0.55
N SER A 373 1.76 15.07 0.45
CA SER A 373 1.21 15.85 -0.67
C SER A 373 1.21 17.35 -0.38
N PRO A 374 1.95 18.17 -1.16
CA PRO A 374 1.95 19.62 -0.98
C PRO A 374 0.57 20.23 -1.25
N LYS A 375 0.26 21.32 -0.54
CA LYS A 375 -1.01 22.03 -0.63
C LYS A 375 -0.89 23.23 -1.56
N GLU A 376 -2.03 23.78 -1.97
CA GLU A 376 -2.05 24.88 -2.94
C GLU A 376 -1.70 26.25 -2.35
N THR A 377 -1.53 26.31 -1.02
CA THR A 377 -1.15 27.54 -0.31
C THR A 377 0.07 27.29 0.59
N GLU A 378 0.87 28.34 0.80
CA GLU A 378 2.02 28.32 1.71
C GLU A 378 1.59 27.97 3.15
N LYS A 379 0.50 28.60 3.62
CA LYS A 379 -0.03 28.39 4.98
C LYS A 379 -0.39 26.93 5.24
N GLU A 380 -1.13 26.30 4.35
CA GLU A 380 -1.56 24.90 4.52
C GLU A 380 -0.37 23.93 4.42
N THR A 381 0.57 24.20 3.52
CA THR A 381 1.79 23.38 3.38
C THR A 381 2.66 23.49 4.62
N LEU A 382 2.86 24.69 5.17
CA LEU A 382 3.61 24.91 6.41
C LEU A 382 2.94 24.24 7.62
N ASN A 383 1.61 24.32 7.73
CA ASN A 383 0.86 23.63 8.80
C ASN A 383 1.06 22.12 8.74
N LEU A 384 1.03 21.54 7.53
CA LEU A 384 1.28 20.12 7.32
C LEU A 384 2.69 19.72 7.74
N LEU A 385 3.72 20.42 7.24
CA LEU A 385 5.12 20.15 7.58
C LEU A 385 5.41 20.29 9.07
N THR A 386 4.81 21.30 9.71
CA THR A 386 4.92 21.51 11.17
C THR A 386 4.33 20.32 11.95
N SER A 387 3.19 19.79 11.51
CA SER A 387 2.56 18.62 12.14
C SER A 387 3.41 17.37 12.00
N ILE A 388 4.00 17.14 10.81
CA ILE A 388 4.94 16.04 10.54
C ILE A 388 6.16 16.16 11.46
N ASN A 389 6.85 17.29 11.44
CA ASN A 389 8.06 17.52 12.22
C ASN A 389 7.80 17.40 13.73
N SER A 390 6.66 17.91 14.22
CA SER A 390 6.24 17.73 15.61
C SER A 390 6.05 16.26 15.99
N GLY A 391 5.49 15.44 15.09
CA GLY A 391 5.40 14.00 15.30
C GLY A 391 6.77 13.33 15.40
N TRP A 392 7.72 13.72 14.54
CA TRP A 392 9.07 13.19 14.51
C TRP A 392 9.88 13.58 15.75
N ASP A 393 9.79 14.85 16.18
CA ASP A 393 10.43 15.32 17.41
C ASP A 393 9.92 14.55 18.63
N LYS A 394 8.62 14.25 18.67
CA LYS A 394 8.02 13.41 19.71
C LYS A 394 8.56 11.97 19.71
N LEU A 395 8.94 11.42 18.55
CA LEU A 395 9.63 10.13 18.46
C LEU A 395 11.03 10.24 19.07
N LYS A 396 11.83 11.21 18.61
CA LYS A 396 13.21 11.41 19.12
C LYS A 396 13.25 11.56 20.64
N VAL A 397 12.36 12.38 21.22
CA VAL A 397 12.23 12.52 22.68
C VAL A 397 11.90 11.18 23.35
N GLY A 398 10.99 10.40 22.77
CA GLY A 398 10.62 9.09 23.32
C GLY A 398 11.75 8.05 23.26
N ILE A 399 12.60 8.10 22.23
CA ILE A 399 13.80 7.26 22.12
C ILE A 399 14.79 7.65 23.22
N GLN A 400 15.10 8.93 23.37
CA GLN A 400 16.04 9.43 24.38
C GLN A 400 15.61 9.08 25.81
N GLN A 401 14.29 9.15 26.08
CA GLN A 401 13.73 8.74 27.37
C GLN A 401 13.83 7.24 27.62
N SER A 402 13.83 6.42 26.56
CA SER A 402 13.93 4.96 26.67
C SER A 402 15.38 4.48 26.76
N ASN A 403 16.30 5.11 26.03
CA ASN A 403 17.74 4.84 26.09
C ASN A 403 18.55 6.05 25.59
N ALA A 404 19.24 6.75 26.50
CA ALA A 404 19.97 7.97 26.21
C ALA A 404 21.23 7.77 25.31
N GLN A 405 21.72 6.54 25.14
CA GLN A 405 22.92 6.23 24.36
C GLN A 405 22.63 5.80 22.90
N VAL A 406 21.38 5.88 22.45
CA VAL A 406 20.97 5.43 21.10
C VAL A 406 21.05 6.58 20.10
N ASN A 407 21.57 6.30 18.91
CA ASN A 407 21.53 7.24 17.79
C ASN A 407 20.09 7.47 17.35
N LEU A 408 19.74 8.72 17.10
CA LEU A 408 18.41 9.08 16.64
C LEU A 408 18.28 8.84 15.14
N PRO A 409 17.12 8.33 14.67
CA PRO A 409 16.87 8.22 13.25
C PRO A 409 16.75 9.61 12.60
N GLU A 410 17.07 9.65 11.32
CA GLU A 410 16.93 10.82 10.45
C GLU A 410 15.60 10.79 9.67
N LEU A 411 15.06 11.97 9.35
CA LEU A 411 13.86 12.13 8.53
C LEU A 411 14.13 13.10 7.38
N SER A 412 13.93 12.60 6.17
CA SER A 412 13.80 13.40 4.96
C SER A 412 12.35 13.33 4.45
N LEU A 413 11.92 14.35 3.74
CA LEU A 413 10.59 14.46 3.17
C LEU A 413 10.65 14.65 1.66
N THR A 414 9.75 13.96 0.98
CA THR A 414 9.55 14.04 -0.47
C THR A 414 8.16 14.58 -0.77
N ALA A 415 8.11 15.67 -1.53
CA ALA A 415 6.86 16.32 -1.91
C ALA A 415 6.20 15.57 -3.07
N HIS A 416 5.06 14.95 -2.76
CA HIS A 416 4.40 13.94 -3.56
C HIS A 416 3.19 14.50 -4.32
N PHE A 417 3.36 14.76 -5.61
CA PHE A 417 2.32 15.23 -6.52
C PHE A 417 1.38 14.08 -6.92
N ILE A 418 0.07 14.33 -6.92
CA ILE A 418 -0.96 13.29 -7.13
C ILE A 418 -1.42 13.29 -8.59
N LYS A 419 -1.24 12.16 -9.29
CA LYS A 419 -1.86 11.81 -10.57
C LYS A 419 -3.38 11.71 -10.41
N LYS A 420 -4.12 12.24 -11.38
CA LYS A 420 -5.57 12.31 -11.35
C LYS A 420 -6.16 12.20 -12.75
N ALA A 421 -7.20 11.38 -12.88
CA ALA A 421 -7.99 11.35 -14.10
C ALA A 421 -8.56 12.75 -14.44
N GLU A 422 -8.68 13.03 -15.73
CA GLU A 422 -9.27 14.27 -16.23
C GLU A 422 -10.81 14.20 -16.12
N THR A 423 -11.39 14.88 -15.12
CA THR A 423 -12.84 14.90 -14.90
C THR A 423 -13.58 15.95 -15.71
N ASP A 424 -12.90 17.02 -16.10
CA ASP A 424 -13.43 18.12 -16.92
C ASP A 424 -12.45 18.40 -18.08
N PRO A 425 -12.57 17.67 -19.20
CA PRO A 425 -11.62 17.76 -20.30
C PRO A 425 -11.75 19.08 -21.08
N ASP A 426 -10.67 19.87 -21.05
CA ASP A 426 -10.51 21.07 -21.88
C ASP A 426 -10.46 20.68 -23.37
N ASP A 427 -10.97 21.55 -24.24
CA ASP A 427 -11.09 21.24 -25.67
C ASP A 427 -9.74 21.21 -26.40
N PHE A 428 -8.72 21.92 -25.89
CA PHE A 428 -7.47 22.17 -26.59
C PHE A 428 -6.24 21.57 -25.90
N ILE A 429 -6.26 21.38 -24.58
CA ILE A 429 -5.11 20.91 -23.79
C ILE A 429 -5.50 19.79 -22.83
N ARG A 430 -4.88 18.62 -23.00
CA ARG A 430 -5.03 17.50 -22.04
C ARG A 430 -4.53 17.89 -20.65
N PHE A 431 -5.31 17.53 -19.65
CA PHE A 431 -5.01 17.69 -18.23
C PHE A 431 -4.77 19.16 -17.83
N LEU A 432 -5.41 20.13 -18.50
CA LEU A 432 -5.17 21.56 -18.28
C LEU A 432 -5.29 21.95 -16.79
N GLN A 433 -6.37 21.52 -16.13
CA GLN A 433 -6.62 21.82 -14.72
C GLN A 433 -5.58 21.19 -13.80
N LEU A 434 -5.18 19.94 -14.07
CA LEU A 434 -4.14 19.27 -13.28
C LEU A 434 -2.77 19.95 -13.47
N ARG A 435 -2.41 20.32 -14.70
CA ARG A 435 -1.19 21.09 -15.00
C ARG A 435 -1.16 22.40 -14.20
N PHE A 436 -2.27 23.12 -14.12
CA PHE A 436 -2.38 24.33 -13.29
C PHE A 436 -2.24 24.06 -11.79
N SER A 437 -2.89 23.03 -11.25
CA SER A 437 -2.78 22.67 -9.83
C SER A 437 -1.36 22.23 -9.45
N VAL A 438 -0.74 21.36 -10.26
CA VAL A 438 0.65 20.90 -10.08
C VAL A 438 1.61 22.10 -10.13
N TRP A 439 1.46 22.97 -11.14
CA TRP A 439 2.29 24.17 -11.25
C TRP A 439 2.15 25.12 -10.06
N LYS A 440 0.91 25.34 -9.57
CA LYS A 440 0.64 26.16 -8.39
C LYS A 440 1.34 25.62 -7.14
N LYS A 441 1.26 24.32 -6.90
CA LYS A 441 1.96 23.63 -5.80
C LYS A 441 3.48 23.72 -5.95
N ALA A 442 4.01 23.56 -7.16
CA ALA A 442 5.43 23.73 -7.43
C ALA A 442 5.91 25.17 -7.15
N LYS A 443 5.12 26.19 -7.54
CA LYS A 443 5.38 27.59 -7.17
C LYS A 443 5.39 27.80 -5.65
N VAL A 444 4.45 27.21 -4.92
CA VAL A 444 4.41 27.27 -3.45
C VAL A 444 5.69 26.68 -2.84
N LEU A 445 6.12 25.49 -3.25
CA LEU A 445 7.36 24.88 -2.77
C LEU A 445 8.59 25.73 -3.10
N ALA A 446 8.66 26.27 -4.32
CA ALA A 446 9.73 27.17 -4.73
C ALA A 446 9.79 28.46 -3.89
N LEU A 447 8.63 29.04 -3.58
CA LEU A 447 8.53 30.24 -2.73
C LEU A 447 8.94 29.93 -1.29
N LEU A 448 8.49 28.81 -0.73
CA LEU A 448 8.88 28.36 0.61
C LEU A 448 10.39 28.11 0.71
N LYS A 449 10.99 27.46 -0.30
CA LYS A 449 12.44 27.24 -0.34
C LYS A 449 13.22 28.56 -0.39
N LYS A 450 12.69 29.58 -1.06
CA LYS A 450 13.30 30.91 -1.15
C LYS A 450 13.15 31.73 0.14
N ASN A 451 11.94 31.80 0.69
CA ASN A 451 11.58 32.77 1.75
C ASN A 451 11.62 32.14 3.15
N ASN A 452 11.40 30.83 3.25
CA ASN A 452 11.14 30.09 4.49
C ASN A 452 11.99 28.80 4.56
N ALA A 453 13.24 28.83 4.07
CA ALA A 453 14.09 27.66 3.88
C ALA A 453 14.15 26.72 5.09
N LYS A 454 14.22 27.26 6.31
CA LYS A 454 14.24 26.48 7.57
C LYS A 454 13.03 25.53 7.74
N PHE A 455 11.86 25.91 7.23
CA PHE A 455 10.63 25.11 7.38
C PHE A 455 10.50 24.00 6.32
N VAL A 456 11.31 24.04 5.27
CA VAL A 456 11.36 23.06 4.18
C VAL A 456 12.75 22.44 4.05
N GLU A 457 13.59 22.58 5.08
CA GLU A 457 14.97 22.10 5.08
C GLU A 457 15.04 20.59 4.90
N ASN A 458 14.08 19.86 5.50
CA ASN A 458 13.95 18.42 5.32
C ASN A 458 13.12 18.03 4.09
N VAL A 459 12.63 18.97 3.28
CA VAL A 459 11.96 18.66 2.01
C VAL A 459 13.01 18.62 0.90
N VAL A 460 13.54 17.42 0.68
CA VAL A 460 14.73 17.16 -0.14
C VAL A 460 14.39 16.56 -1.52
N GLY A 461 13.23 15.91 -1.63
CA GLY A 461 12.80 15.22 -2.84
C GLY A 461 11.49 15.74 -3.42
N ILE A 462 11.30 15.51 -4.72
CA ILE A 462 10.04 15.73 -5.44
C ILE A 462 9.61 14.41 -6.08
N ASP A 463 8.33 14.07 -5.99
CA ASP A 463 7.74 12.86 -6.55
C ASP A 463 6.41 13.11 -7.25
N ALA A 464 6.01 12.22 -8.16
CA ALA A 464 4.63 12.12 -8.62
C ALA A 464 4.15 10.67 -8.67
N ALA A 465 3.00 10.38 -8.03
CA ALA A 465 2.39 9.06 -8.01
C ALA A 465 0.86 9.10 -7.88
N SER A 466 0.27 7.98 -7.44
CA SER A 466 -1.10 7.55 -7.68
C SER A 466 -1.25 6.83 -9.04
N SER A 467 -2.49 6.61 -9.47
CA SER A 467 -2.82 5.79 -10.64
C SER A 467 -1.99 6.16 -11.88
N GLU A 468 -1.25 5.20 -12.43
CA GLU A 468 -0.50 5.39 -13.68
C GLU A 468 -1.43 5.49 -14.90
N PHE A 469 -2.63 4.90 -14.82
CA PHE A 469 -3.66 5.00 -15.86
C PHE A 469 -4.27 6.40 -15.96
N ASP A 470 -4.18 7.18 -14.89
CA ASP A 470 -4.88 8.46 -14.78
C ASP A 470 -4.14 9.61 -15.43
N THR A 471 -2.81 9.61 -15.39
CA THR A 471 -2.01 10.76 -15.81
C THR A 471 -0.63 10.34 -16.29
N PRO A 472 -0.25 10.67 -17.55
CA PRO A 472 1.06 10.32 -18.08
C PRO A 472 2.16 11.28 -17.59
N PRO A 473 3.44 10.89 -17.67
CA PRO A 473 4.55 11.67 -17.10
C PRO A 473 4.68 13.11 -17.61
N GLU A 474 4.32 13.41 -18.86
CA GLU A 474 4.48 14.76 -19.43
C GLU A 474 3.64 15.85 -18.75
N VAL A 475 2.66 15.47 -17.93
CA VAL A 475 1.83 16.42 -17.17
C VAL A 475 2.63 17.12 -16.08
N PHE A 476 3.64 16.45 -15.51
CA PHE A 476 4.46 16.94 -14.41
C PHE A 476 5.76 17.60 -14.87
N ALA A 477 6.20 17.29 -16.09
CA ALA A 477 7.47 17.72 -16.66
C ALA A 477 7.78 19.23 -16.50
N PRO A 478 6.87 20.19 -16.82
CA PRO A 478 7.17 21.61 -16.61
C PRO A 478 7.40 21.98 -15.14
N ALA A 479 6.65 21.37 -14.21
CA ALA A 479 6.77 21.65 -12.78
C ALA A 479 8.06 21.05 -12.20
N PHE A 480 8.46 19.85 -12.65
CA PHE A 480 9.74 19.24 -12.27
C PHE A 480 10.91 20.12 -12.71
N ARG A 481 10.91 20.57 -13.97
CA ARG A 481 11.92 21.51 -14.48
C ARG A 481 11.96 22.82 -13.69
N LEU A 482 10.80 23.40 -13.38
CA LEU A 482 10.72 24.60 -12.53
C LEU A 482 11.38 24.36 -11.17
N LEU A 483 11.00 23.30 -10.45
CA LEU A 483 11.54 23.01 -9.11
C LEU A 483 13.05 22.78 -9.15
N ARG A 484 13.54 22.16 -10.21
CA ARG A 484 14.98 21.97 -10.41
C ARG A 484 15.72 23.28 -10.59
N ARG A 485 15.19 24.21 -11.40
CA ARG A 485 15.71 25.59 -11.48
C ARG A 485 15.69 26.32 -10.14
N LYS A 486 14.77 25.93 -9.25
CA LYS A 486 14.64 26.44 -7.87
C LYS A 486 15.41 25.61 -6.83
N LYS A 487 16.44 24.88 -7.27
CA LYS A 487 17.42 24.18 -6.41
C LYS A 487 16.85 23.01 -5.62
N PHE A 488 15.76 22.41 -6.05
CA PHE A 488 15.47 21.03 -5.68
C PHE A 488 16.37 20.13 -6.52
N ASP A 489 17.15 19.28 -5.87
CA ASP A 489 18.20 18.50 -6.53
C ASP A 489 17.74 17.07 -6.85
N HIS A 490 16.88 16.51 -5.99
CA HIS A 490 16.49 15.11 -6.05
C HIS A 490 15.03 14.90 -6.48
N PHE A 491 14.82 13.94 -7.37
CA PHE A 491 13.52 13.64 -7.94
C PHE A 491 13.30 12.12 -8.00
N THR A 492 12.06 11.72 -7.77
CA THR A 492 11.59 10.36 -8.01
C THR A 492 10.26 10.42 -8.78
N PHE A 493 9.86 9.32 -9.39
CA PHE A 493 8.61 9.25 -10.13
C PHE A 493 8.08 7.81 -10.13
N HIS A 494 6.80 7.61 -9.86
CA HIS A 494 6.18 6.28 -9.95
C HIS A 494 5.93 5.93 -11.39
N ALA A 495 6.57 4.87 -11.88
CA ALA A 495 6.37 4.40 -13.23
C ALA A 495 6.61 2.91 -13.35
N GLY A 496 5.79 2.26 -14.19
CA GLY A 496 5.90 0.85 -14.49
C GLY A 496 5.47 -0.05 -13.33
N GLU A 497 4.63 0.43 -12.41
CA GLU A 497 3.99 -0.38 -11.37
C GLU A 497 2.75 -1.12 -11.89
N ASP A 498 1.87 -0.39 -12.58
CA ASP A 498 0.60 -0.88 -13.15
C ASP A 498 0.41 -0.35 -14.57
N PHE A 499 -0.08 -1.19 -15.48
CA PHE A 499 -0.07 -0.93 -16.93
C PHE A 499 -0.96 -1.88 -17.72
N PHE A 500 -1.38 -1.47 -18.92
CA PHE A 500 -2.21 -2.31 -19.81
C PHE A 500 -1.42 -3.43 -20.50
N HIS A 501 -0.19 -3.14 -20.91
CA HIS A 501 0.74 -4.08 -21.56
C HIS A 501 2.13 -3.90 -20.95
N LEU A 502 2.98 -4.93 -20.94
CA LEU A 502 4.37 -4.79 -20.43
C LEU A 502 5.12 -3.61 -21.09
N ILE A 503 4.93 -3.43 -22.40
CA ILE A 503 5.47 -2.27 -23.14
C ILE A 503 4.95 -0.94 -22.59
N SER A 504 3.67 -0.83 -22.19
CA SER A 504 3.14 0.38 -21.54
C SER A 504 3.91 0.69 -20.27
N GLY A 505 4.16 -0.31 -19.41
CA GLY A 505 4.94 -0.12 -18.18
C GLY A 505 6.39 0.30 -18.45
N MET A 506 7.05 -0.33 -19.42
CA MET A 506 8.42 0.03 -19.83
C MET A 506 8.49 1.44 -20.43
N ARG A 507 7.51 1.81 -21.27
CA ARG A 507 7.37 3.15 -21.84
C ARG A 507 7.15 4.19 -20.75
N ALA A 508 6.27 3.92 -19.78
CA ALA A 508 6.03 4.84 -18.68
C ALA A 508 7.31 5.16 -17.89
N VAL A 509 8.18 4.16 -17.66
CA VAL A 509 9.49 4.38 -17.04
C VAL A 509 10.38 5.27 -17.92
N PHE A 510 10.44 4.99 -19.22
CA PHE A 510 11.20 5.83 -20.16
C PHE A 510 10.70 7.27 -20.18
N GLU A 511 9.39 7.47 -20.33
CA GLU A 511 8.74 8.78 -20.34
C GLU A 511 8.96 9.53 -19.01
N ALA A 512 8.91 8.82 -17.88
CA ALA A 512 9.21 9.42 -16.58
C ALA A 512 10.64 9.97 -16.53
N ILE A 513 11.63 9.21 -17.00
CA ILE A 513 13.04 9.62 -17.05
C ILE A 513 13.23 10.78 -18.02
N GLU A 514 12.75 10.66 -19.26
CA GLU A 514 13.01 11.65 -20.30
C GLU A 514 12.21 12.94 -20.14
N PHE A 515 10.91 12.83 -19.81
CA PHE A 515 10.05 14.00 -19.81
C PHE A 515 10.24 14.84 -18.56
N ASN A 516 10.48 14.19 -17.41
CA ASN A 516 10.80 14.88 -16.16
C ASN A 516 12.30 15.13 -15.97
N GLU A 517 13.11 14.79 -16.98
CA GLU A 517 14.55 14.98 -17.04
C GLU A 517 15.33 14.33 -15.91
N LEU A 518 14.91 13.18 -15.38
CA LEU A 518 15.57 12.52 -14.25
C LEU A 518 17.08 12.31 -14.51
N ARG A 519 17.89 12.56 -13.49
CA ARG A 519 19.37 12.60 -13.52
C ARG A 519 19.97 11.51 -12.65
N THR A 520 21.30 11.38 -12.73
CA THR A 520 22.09 10.52 -11.84
C THR A 520 21.67 10.66 -10.38
N GLY A 521 21.29 9.53 -9.77
CA GLY A 521 20.82 9.46 -8.38
C GLY A 521 19.32 9.72 -8.19
N ASP A 522 18.61 10.26 -9.20
CA ASP A 522 17.14 10.29 -9.21
C ASP A 522 16.60 8.85 -9.33
N ARG A 523 15.32 8.68 -8.98
CA ARG A 523 14.76 7.33 -8.76
C ARG A 523 13.46 7.10 -9.52
N ILE A 524 13.15 5.82 -9.74
CA ILE A 524 11.84 5.36 -10.23
C ILE A 524 11.22 4.48 -9.14
N GLY A 525 10.00 4.83 -8.75
CA GLY A 525 9.16 4.03 -7.86
C GLY A 525 8.71 2.74 -8.55
N HIS A 526 8.89 1.60 -7.88
CA HIS A 526 8.46 0.25 -8.26
C HIS A 526 9.19 -0.37 -9.46
N ALA A 527 9.03 0.20 -10.66
CA ALA A 527 9.54 -0.33 -11.93
C ALA A 527 9.26 -1.84 -12.16
N THR A 528 8.11 -2.35 -11.69
CA THR A 528 7.79 -3.79 -11.74
C THR A 528 7.82 -4.33 -13.17
N ALA A 529 7.37 -3.54 -14.14
CA ALA A 529 7.38 -3.83 -15.57
C ALA A 529 8.76 -4.26 -16.09
N LEU A 530 9.85 -3.82 -15.44
CA LEU A 530 11.23 -4.12 -15.83
C LEU A 530 11.80 -5.38 -15.17
N GLY A 531 11.00 -6.17 -14.46
CA GLY A 531 11.49 -7.41 -13.84
C GLY A 531 10.48 -8.56 -13.77
N LEU A 532 9.24 -8.35 -14.19
CA LEU A 532 8.25 -9.42 -14.28
C LEU A 532 8.69 -10.52 -15.27
N ALA A 533 8.38 -11.77 -14.95
CA ALA A 533 8.57 -12.89 -15.86
C ALA A 533 7.58 -12.77 -17.04
N THR A 534 8.08 -12.41 -18.22
CA THR A 534 7.26 -12.10 -19.41
C THR A 534 6.30 -13.22 -19.78
N ARG A 535 6.78 -14.47 -19.78
CA ARG A 535 5.94 -15.64 -20.08
C ARG A 535 4.78 -15.79 -19.11
N GLN A 536 5.05 -15.67 -17.80
CA GLN A 536 4.01 -15.78 -16.78
C GLN A 536 2.99 -14.66 -16.90
N TRP A 537 3.45 -13.45 -17.20
CA TRP A 537 2.56 -12.30 -17.44
C TRP A 537 1.68 -12.53 -18.67
N CYS A 538 2.25 -12.95 -19.81
CA CYS A 538 1.48 -13.27 -21.02
C CYS A 538 0.44 -14.37 -20.78
N ASP A 539 0.82 -15.44 -20.06
CA ASP A 539 -0.08 -16.54 -19.71
C ASP A 539 -1.23 -16.08 -18.79
N ALA A 540 -0.95 -15.15 -17.88
CA ALA A 540 -1.95 -14.59 -16.96
C ALA A 540 -2.95 -13.66 -17.68
N MET A 541 -2.47 -12.83 -18.62
CA MET A 541 -3.31 -11.92 -19.39
C MET A 541 -4.13 -12.65 -20.48
N GLY A 542 -3.65 -13.80 -20.96
CA GLY A 542 -4.27 -14.54 -22.04
C GLY A 542 -3.83 -14.04 -23.42
N PRO A 543 -4.40 -14.59 -24.51
CA PRO A 543 -3.92 -14.33 -25.87
C PRO A 543 -4.25 -12.95 -26.41
N LYS A 544 -5.24 -12.25 -25.82
CA LYS A 544 -5.70 -10.93 -26.25
C LYS A 544 -5.93 -10.03 -25.06
N ILE A 545 -5.58 -8.75 -25.22
CA ILE A 545 -5.87 -7.70 -24.23
C ILE A 545 -6.67 -6.57 -24.86
N LEU A 546 -7.32 -5.77 -24.01
CA LEU A 546 -7.96 -4.52 -24.38
C LEU A 546 -7.04 -3.35 -24.03
N ILE A 547 -6.89 -2.42 -24.96
CA ILE A 547 -6.05 -1.24 -24.79
C ILE A 547 -6.65 -0.06 -25.56
N ARG A 548 -6.31 1.17 -25.18
CA ARG A 548 -6.66 2.35 -25.97
C ARG A 548 -5.78 2.41 -27.22
N GLN A 549 -6.36 2.80 -28.33
CA GLN A 549 -5.67 2.80 -29.63
C GLN A 549 -4.41 3.69 -29.63
N GLY A 550 -4.49 4.86 -28.99
CA GLY A 550 -3.35 5.77 -28.88
C GLY A 550 -2.29 5.32 -27.87
N GLU A 551 -2.71 4.67 -26.79
CA GLU A 551 -1.80 4.00 -25.85
C GLU A 551 -0.97 2.93 -26.58
N TRP A 552 -1.59 2.17 -27.48
CA TRP A 552 -0.88 1.20 -28.31
C TRP A 552 0.02 1.86 -29.36
N LEU A 553 -0.44 2.92 -30.05
CA LEU A 553 0.41 3.67 -30.97
C LEU A 553 1.68 4.17 -30.27
N ASP A 554 1.54 4.77 -29.08
CA ASP A 554 2.68 5.28 -28.33
C ASP A 554 3.62 4.16 -27.87
N ASN A 555 3.10 2.98 -27.48
CA ASN A 555 3.90 1.78 -27.21
C ASN A 555 4.73 1.36 -28.43
N LEU A 556 4.14 1.36 -29.62
CA LEU A 556 4.83 1.00 -30.86
C LEU A 556 5.91 2.03 -31.21
N VAL A 557 5.63 3.33 -31.05
CA VAL A 557 6.60 4.41 -31.26
C VAL A 557 7.76 4.31 -30.27
N PHE A 558 7.49 4.00 -29.01
CA PHE A 558 8.53 3.72 -28.00
C PHE A 558 9.39 2.52 -28.38
N CYS A 559 8.78 1.40 -28.79
CA CYS A 559 9.54 0.24 -29.26
C CYS A 559 10.41 0.58 -30.48
N TYR A 560 9.93 1.44 -31.38
CA TYR A 560 10.71 1.89 -32.54
C TYR A 560 11.94 2.67 -32.08
N HIS A 561 11.75 3.63 -31.17
CA HIS A 561 12.85 4.38 -30.56
C HIS A 561 13.90 3.46 -29.91
N LEU A 562 13.45 2.49 -29.10
CA LEU A 562 14.34 1.57 -28.39
C LEU A 562 15.08 0.65 -29.36
N CYS A 563 14.39 0.06 -30.35
CA CYS A 563 15.00 -0.89 -31.28
C CYS A 563 16.08 -0.26 -32.17
N LEU A 564 15.97 1.03 -32.50
CA LEU A 564 17.02 1.77 -33.19
C LEU A 564 18.32 1.82 -32.38
N GLN A 565 18.21 1.89 -31.06
CA GLN A 565 19.33 1.99 -30.12
C GLN A 565 19.80 0.62 -29.58
N SER A 566 18.95 -0.41 -29.69
CA SER A 566 19.21 -1.75 -29.15
C SER A 566 20.44 -2.40 -29.75
N SER A 567 21.14 -3.22 -28.97
CA SER A 567 22.19 -4.10 -29.48
C SER A 567 21.64 -5.45 -29.97
N HIS A 568 20.40 -5.78 -29.66
CA HIS A 568 19.79 -7.07 -29.94
C HIS A 568 19.26 -7.16 -31.37
N ILE A 569 19.85 -8.06 -32.16
CA ILE A 569 19.47 -8.29 -33.58
C ILE A 569 18.01 -8.75 -33.68
N ALA A 570 17.51 -9.53 -32.72
CA ALA A 570 16.12 -10.02 -32.70
C ALA A 570 15.12 -8.85 -32.74
N LEU A 571 15.31 -7.84 -31.87
CA LEU A 571 14.46 -6.66 -31.82
C LEU A 571 14.52 -5.85 -33.12
N LYS A 572 15.72 -5.68 -33.70
CA LYS A 572 15.90 -4.97 -34.98
C LYS A 572 15.19 -5.65 -36.16
N LYS A 573 15.05 -6.97 -36.13
CA LYS A 573 14.34 -7.70 -37.20
C LYS A 573 12.83 -7.39 -37.24
N ARG A 574 12.26 -6.88 -36.14
CA ARG A 574 10.84 -6.48 -36.05
C ARG A 574 10.52 -5.12 -36.67
N MET A 575 11.53 -4.37 -37.14
CA MET A 575 11.31 -3.01 -37.69
C MET A 575 10.28 -2.91 -38.82
N PRO A 576 10.23 -3.81 -39.82
CA PRO A 576 9.20 -3.72 -40.86
C PRO A 576 7.78 -3.88 -40.31
N GLU A 577 7.56 -4.85 -39.42
CA GLU A 577 6.27 -5.12 -38.76
C GLU A 577 5.86 -3.91 -37.91
N LEU A 578 6.81 -3.38 -37.13
CA LEU A 578 6.59 -2.25 -36.26
C LEU A 578 6.25 -0.96 -37.01
N ILE A 579 6.97 -0.65 -38.10
CA ILE A 579 6.69 0.52 -38.94
C ILE A 579 5.30 0.40 -39.54
N ASN A 580 4.92 -0.78 -40.04
CA ASN A 580 3.59 -1.00 -40.61
C ASN A 580 2.48 -0.79 -39.57
N ALA A 581 2.65 -1.32 -38.35
CA ALA A 581 1.71 -1.13 -37.25
C ALA A 581 1.60 0.36 -36.86
N ILE A 582 2.73 1.07 -36.73
CA ILE A 582 2.75 2.52 -36.46
C ILE A 582 1.96 3.29 -37.53
N GLN A 583 2.17 3.00 -38.82
CA GLN A 583 1.46 3.67 -39.91
C GLN A 583 -0.05 3.42 -39.84
N HIS A 584 -0.46 2.17 -39.57
CA HIS A 584 -1.86 1.81 -39.43
C HIS A 584 -2.55 2.61 -38.31
N TYR A 585 -1.99 2.59 -37.10
CA TYR A 585 -2.60 3.27 -35.96
C TYR A 585 -2.48 4.79 -36.03
N SER A 586 -1.42 5.31 -36.65
CA SER A 586 -1.28 6.74 -36.94
C SER A 586 -2.40 7.23 -37.87
N TRP A 587 -2.69 6.50 -38.95
CA TRP A 587 -3.81 6.80 -39.84
C TRP A 587 -5.16 6.75 -39.12
N GLU A 588 -5.38 5.76 -38.26
CA GLU A 588 -6.64 5.64 -37.54
C GLU A 588 -6.90 6.79 -36.53
N ILE A 589 -5.84 7.38 -35.98
CA ILE A 589 -5.92 8.47 -34.99
C ILE A 589 -5.93 9.85 -35.66
N TYR A 590 -4.99 10.08 -36.58
CA TYR A 590 -4.75 11.40 -37.16
C TYR A 590 -5.35 11.58 -38.55
N ARG A 591 -5.81 10.51 -39.21
CA ARG A 591 -6.32 10.51 -40.60
C ARG A 591 -5.31 11.11 -41.59
N HIS A 592 -4.03 10.93 -41.28
CA HIS A 592 -2.89 11.36 -42.07
C HIS A 592 -1.74 10.37 -41.90
N TYR A 593 -0.89 10.22 -42.92
CA TYR A 593 0.29 9.37 -42.86
C TYR A 593 1.51 10.21 -42.46
N TYR A 594 2.06 9.94 -41.28
CA TYR A 594 3.30 10.56 -40.81
C TYR A 594 4.41 9.52 -40.77
N SER A 595 5.63 9.88 -41.18
CA SER A 595 6.77 8.97 -41.01
C SER A 595 7.00 8.63 -39.54
N SER A 596 7.50 7.42 -39.25
CA SER A 596 7.76 6.97 -37.87
C SER A 596 8.72 7.91 -37.12
N ALA A 597 9.71 8.48 -37.80
CA ALA A 597 10.64 9.46 -37.21
C ALA A 597 9.96 10.78 -36.82
N VAL A 598 8.95 11.23 -37.58
CA VAL A 598 8.16 12.43 -37.24
C VAL A 598 7.25 12.16 -36.03
N LEU A 599 6.62 10.97 -35.98
CA LEU A 599 5.82 10.54 -34.82
C LEU A 599 6.66 10.41 -33.55
N GLU A 600 7.85 9.81 -33.67
CA GLU A 600 8.83 9.72 -32.59
C GLU A 600 9.23 11.11 -32.07
N ARG A 601 9.58 12.05 -32.97
CA ARG A 601 9.94 13.42 -32.59
C ARG A 601 8.77 14.15 -31.91
N ALA A 602 7.55 13.96 -32.39
CA ALA A 602 6.35 14.54 -31.77
C ALA A 602 6.05 13.92 -30.40
N TRP A 603 6.20 12.60 -30.25
CA TRP A 603 6.04 11.92 -28.96
C TRP A 603 7.07 12.43 -27.94
N LEU A 604 8.36 12.51 -28.29
CA LEU A 604 9.41 13.03 -27.40
C LEU A 604 9.20 14.52 -27.03
N ALA A 605 8.60 15.30 -27.91
CA ALA A 605 8.29 16.71 -27.68
C ALA A 605 7.11 16.94 -26.71
N ARG A 606 6.35 15.89 -26.34
CA ARG A 606 5.24 16.00 -25.36
C ARG A 606 5.70 16.48 -23.99
N LYS A 607 6.99 16.34 -23.65
CA LYS A 607 7.60 16.88 -22.43
C LYS A 607 7.46 18.39 -22.26
N LEU A 608 7.25 19.13 -23.34
CA LEU A 608 7.14 20.60 -23.34
C LEU A 608 5.78 21.06 -22.80
N CYS A 609 5.73 22.23 -22.16
CA CYS A 609 4.47 22.78 -21.67
C CYS A 609 3.51 23.14 -22.82
N PRO A 610 2.37 22.43 -23.02
CA PRO A 610 1.48 22.70 -24.16
C PRO A 610 0.80 24.07 -24.08
N VAL A 611 0.58 24.58 -22.85
CA VAL A 611 -0.01 25.91 -22.60
C VAL A 611 0.87 27.03 -23.15
N LEU A 612 2.19 26.81 -23.20
CA LEU A 612 3.16 27.75 -23.75
C LEU A 612 3.53 27.41 -25.19
N LEU A 613 3.60 26.12 -25.55
CA LEU A 613 3.92 25.64 -26.90
C LEU A 613 3.01 26.27 -27.97
N PHE A 614 1.71 26.35 -27.68
CA PHE A 614 0.69 26.86 -28.59
C PHE A 614 0.47 28.39 -28.50
N LYS A 615 1.39 29.14 -27.90
CA LYS A 615 1.34 30.61 -27.91
C LYS A 615 2.24 31.17 -29.01
N ASP A 616 1.73 32.19 -29.70
CA ASP A 616 2.41 32.80 -30.85
C ASP A 616 3.58 33.70 -30.42
N ASN A 617 3.43 34.40 -29.29
CA ASN A 617 4.42 35.37 -28.83
C ASN A 617 4.54 35.37 -27.29
N VAL A 618 5.64 35.97 -26.81
CA VAL A 618 5.98 36.02 -25.38
C VAL A 618 4.99 36.86 -24.56
N ALA A 619 4.36 37.88 -25.16
CA ALA A 619 3.40 38.73 -24.45
C ALA A 619 2.16 37.91 -24.05
N ASP A 620 1.64 37.10 -24.97
CA ASP A 620 0.52 36.20 -24.70
C ASP A 620 0.90 35.07 -23.74
N ALA A 621 2.13 34.54 -23.88
CA ALA A 621 2.65 33.52 -22.97
C ALA A 621 2.71 34.03 -21.52
N ARG A 622 3.14 35.28 -21.31
CA ARG A 622 3.23 35.93 -19.98
C ARG A 622 1.89 36.08 -19.26
N LEU A 623 0.77 36.09 -19.98
CA LEU A 623 -0.56 36.14 -19.40
C LEU A 623 -1.00 34.80 -18.80
N THR A 624 -0.28 33.71 -19.09
CA THR A 624 -0.61 32.39 -18.56
C THR A 624 -0.08 32.21 -17.12
N SER A 625 -0.84 31.51 -16.28
CA SER A 625 -0.44 31.21 -14.90
C SER A 625 0.82 30.33 -14.79
N VAL A 626 1.13 29.61 -15.88
CA VAL A 626 2.25 28.68 -16.03
C VAL A 626 3.49 29.28 -16.67
N PHE A 627 3.48 30.59 -16.94
CA PHE A 627 4.65 31.23 -17.56
C PHE A 627 5.90 31.11 -16.67
N ASP A 628 6.99 30.72 -17.33
CA ASP A 628 8.36 30.73 -16.83
C ASP A 628 9.29 31.00 -18.03
N GLU A 629 10.22 31.93 -17.86
CA GLU A 629 11.02 32.46 -18.98
C GLU A 629 11.95 31.38 -19.57
N ASP A 630 12.53 30.52 -18.73
CA ASP A 630 13.40 29.42 -19.17
C ASP A 630 12.62 28.35 -19.93
N GLU A 631 11.43 27.99 -19.45
CA GLU A 631 10.53 27.06 -20.15
C GLU A 631 10.12 27.60 -21.52
N TRP A 632 9.76 28.89 -21.61
CA TRP A 632 9.45 29.55 -22.87
C TRP A 632 10.64 29.52 -23.85
N ALA A 633 11.83 29.86 -23.36
CA ALA A 633 13.04 29.85 -24.17
C ALA A 633 13.38 28.44 -24.71
N GLN A 634 13.26 27.41 -23.86
CA GLN A 634 13.45 26.01 -24.27
C GLN A 634 12.47 25.62 -25.38
N ILE A 635 11.19 25.93 -25.22
CA ILE A 635 10.16 25.64 -26.24
C ILE A 635 10.49 26.34 -27.56
N ARG A 636 10.90 27.62 -27.53
CA ARG A 636 11.22 28.35 -28.77
C ARG A 636 12.48 27.82 -29.45
N SER A 637 13.44 27.29 -28.69
CA SER A 637 14.67 26.71 -29.24
C SER A 637 14.44 25.44 -30.07
N GLU A 638 13.33 24.73 -29.84
CA GLU A 638 12.94 23.56 -30.63
C GLU A 638 12.49 23.92 -32.06
N GLY A 639 12.14 25.19 -32.29
CA GLY A 639 11.88 25.73 -33.63
C GLY A 639 10.57 25.26 -34.27
N PHE A 640 9.62 24.73 -33.50
CA PHE A 640 8.33 24.27 -34.04
C PHE A 640 7.46 25.42 -34.56
N SER A 641 7.00 25.28 -35.79
CA SER A 641 6.06 26.15 -36.48
C SER A 641 4.71 25.44 -36.66
N PRO A 642 3.57 26.16 -36.68
CA PRO A 642 2.28 25.59 -37.06
C PRO A 642 2.26 24.90 -38.43
N ALA A 643 3.21 25.17 -39.32
CA ALA A 643 3.31 24.45 -40.60
C ALA A 643 3.98 23.06 -40.49
N ASP A 644 4.63 22.74 -39.36
CA ASP A 644 5.39 21.51 -39.20
C ASP A 644 4.50 20.34 -38.79
N ASP A 645 4.74 19.16 -39.38
CA ASP A 645 4.02 17.92 -39.02
C ASP A 645 4.13 17.60 -37.53
N VAL A 646 5.29 17.84 -36.91
CA VAL A 646 5.51 17.62 -35.47
C VAL A 646 4.57 18.49 -34.63
N TYR A 647 4.41 19.76 -35.00
CA TYR A 647 3.49 20.67 -34.31
C TYR A 647 2.05 20.20 -34.49
N GLN A 648 1.67 19.79 -35.70
CA GLN A 648 0.31 19.31 -35.99
C GLN A 648 -0.03 18.05 -35.19
N ILE A 649 0.89 17.09 -35.09
CA ILE A 649 0.70 15.88 -34.26
C ILE A 649 0.53 16.25 -32.78
N LEU A 650 1.36 17.15 -32.25
CA LEU A 650 1.24 17.64 -30.87
C LEU A 650 -0.11 18.33 -30.62
N PHE A 651 -0.52 19.19 -31.55
CA PHE A 651 -1.81 19.88 -31.49
C PHE A 651 -2.97 18.88 -31.50
N HIS A 652 -2.98 17.92 -32.44
CA HIS A 652 -3.99 16.87 -32.51
C HIS A 652 -3.96 15.92 -31.31
N TYR A 653 -2.79 15.62 -30.74
CA TYR A 653 -2.71 14.84 -29.52
C TYR A 653 -3.52 15.50 -28.40
N HIS A 654 -3.47 16.83 -28.28
CA HIS A 654 -4.20 17.55 -27.26
C HIS A 654 -5.66 17.88 -27.63
N LEU A 655 -6.00 18.03 -28.91
CA LEU A 655 -7.35 18.41 -29.35
C LEU A 655 -8.39 17.35 -29.00
N LYS A 656 -9.47 17.75 -28.30
CA LYS A 656 -10.52 16.84 -27.79
C LYS A 656 -11.19 15.99 -28.87
N THR A 657 -11.36 16.53 -30.07
CA THR A 657 -11.94 15.78 -31.21
C THR A 657 -11.07 14.58 -31.61
N ASN A 658 -9.74 14.75 -31.62
CA ASN A 658 -8.79 13.67 -31.88
C ASN A 658 -8.65 12.71 -30.69
N ARG A 659 -8.87 13.17 -29.45
CA ARG A 659 -8.86 12.28 -28.26
C ARG A 659 -9.85 11.13 -28.41
N ALA A 660 -11.01 11.33 -29.01
CA ALA A 660 -11.99 10.26 -29.22
C ALA A 660 -11.44 9.10 -30.09
N HIS A 661 -10.62 9.41 -31.09
CA HIS A 661 -9.95 8.37 -31.90
C HIS A 661 -8.79 7.72 -31.14
N PHE A 662 -8.05 8.51 -30.36
CA PHE A 662 -6.97 8.04 -29.50
C PHE A 662 -7.48 7.09 -28.40
N ASP A 663 -8.60 7.42 -27.77
CA ASP A 663 -9.19 6.72 -26.63
C ASP A 663 -10.08 5.55 -27.02
N LYS A 664 -10.26 5.30 -28.32
CA LYS A 664 -11.01 4.15 -28.82
C LYS A 664 -10.38 2.87 -28.26
N ILE A 665 -11.20 2.03 -27.63
CA ILE A 665 -10.78 0.73 -27.13
C ILE A 665 -10.64 -0.23 -28.31
N ILE A 666 -9.49 -0.90 -28.39
CA ILE A 666 -9.18 -1.94 -29.37
C ILE A 666 -8.78 -3.22 -28.64
N SER A 667 -8.80 -4.34 -29.37
CA SER A 667 -8.24 -5.61 -28.91
C SER A 667 -7.00 -5.90 -29.73
N ILE A 668 -5.91 -6.22 -29.04
CA ILE A 668 -4.62 -6.60 -29.65
C ILE A 668 -4.24 -8.01 -29.19
N ASP A 669 -3.38 -8.68 -29.95
CA ASP A 669 -2.76 -9.92 -29.47
C ASP A 669 -1.71 -9.56 -28.40
N THR A 670 -1.66 -10.33 -27.31
CA THR A 670 -0.74 -10.03 -26.18
C THR A 670 0.73 -10.12 -26.59
N GLU A 671 1.03 -10.93 -27.60
CA GLU A 671 2.38 -11.09 -28.17
C GLU A 671 2.42 -10.56 -29.63
N GLU A 672 1.62 -9.54 -29.97
CA GLU A 672 1.40 -9.07 -31.36
C GLU A 672 2.68 -8.72 -32.14
N ILE A 673 3.61 -7.98 -31.52
CA ILE A 673 4.88 -7.57 -32.15
C ILE A 673 6.05 -8.37 -31.58
N PHE A 674 6.10 -8.50 -30.26
CA PHE A 674 7.20 -9.15 -29.56
C PHE A 674 6.66 -10.37 -28.81
N PRO A 675 7.17 -11.59 -29.12
CA PRO A 675 6.97 -12.73 -28.26
C PRO A 675 7.62 -12.51 -26.88
N SER A 676 7.21 -13.32 -25.91
CA SER A 676 7.63 -13.20 -24.51
C SER A 676 9.14 -13.19 -24.28
N ASP A 677 9.94 -13.92 -25.07
CA ASP A 677 11.40 -13.89 -25.01
C ASP A 677 11.99 -12.57 -25.54
N GLU A 678 11.42 -12.00 -26.61
CA GLU A 678 11.79 -10.69 -27.11
C GLU A 678 11.35 -9.56 -26.16
N LEU A 679 10.21 -9.68 -25.47
CA LEU A 679 9.81 -8.73 -24.41
C LEU A 679 10.83 -8.68 -23.27
N GLU A 680 11.47 -9.81 -22.91
CA GLU A 680 12.53 -9.83 -21.90
C GLU A 680 13.76 -9.05 -22.37
N LEU A 681 14.07 -9.07 -23.66
CA LEU A 681 15.16 -8.25 -24.22
C LEU A 681 14.84 -6.76 -24.13
N VAL A 682 13.59 -6.36 -24.35
CA VAL A 682 13.13 -4.96 -24.18
C VAL A 682 13.29 -4.53 -22.71
N GLN A 683 12.94 -5.38 -21.74
CA GLN A 683 13.17 -5.11 -20.31
C GLN A 683 14.66 -4.89 -20.01
N LYS A 684 15.54 -5.77 -20.51
CA LYS A 684 17.00 -5.68 -20.31
C LYS A 684 17.60 -4.43 -20.94
N ASP A 685 17.16 -4.03 -22.13
CA ASP A 685 17.59 -2.78 -22.77
C ASP A 685 17.18 -1.56 -21.94
N MET A 686 15.97 -1.55 -21.36
CA MET A 686 15.52 -0.48 -20.46
C MET A 686 16.27 -0.46 -19.13
N LEU A 687 16.59 -1.63 -18.54
CA LEU A 687 17.46 -1.70 -17.36
C LEU A 687 18.86 -1.16 -17.65
N ALA A 688 19.44 -1.53 -18.80
CA ALA A 688 20.73 -1.01 -19.22
C ALA A 688 20.68 0.51 -19.49
N TYR A 689 19.54 1.02 -19.98
CA TYR A 689 19.29 2.45 -20.13
C TYR A 689 19.32 3.18 -18.79
N MET A 690 18.58 2.67 -17.79
CA MET A 690 18.58 3.21 -16.42
C MET A 690 19.97 3.14 -15.79
N HIS A 691 20.66 2.01 -15.95
CA HIS A 691 22.02 1.81 -15.44
C HIS A 691 22.99 2.87 -15.98
N ARG A 692 23.00 3.13 -17.30
CA ARG A 692 23.88 4.15 -17.90
C ARG A 692 23.63 5.57 -17.40
N LYS A 693 22.39 5.87 -17.03
CA LYS A 693 21.99 7.17 -16.45
C LYS A 693 22.13 7.21 -14.93
N GLU A 694 22.43 6.07 -14.30
CA GLU A 694 22.43 5.87 -12.85
C GLU A 694 21.09 6.28 -12.21
N ILE A 695 19.98 5.89 -12.85
CA ILE A 695 18.64 6.02 -12.27
C ILE A 695 18.41 4.82 -11.35
N VAL A 696 18.01 5.08 -10.11
CA VAL A 696 17.82 4.05 -9.07
C VAL A 696 16.40 3.50 -9.12
N ILE A 697 16.22 2.22 -8.81
CA ILE A 697 14.90 1.60 -8.64
C ILE A 697 14.57 1.53 -7.14
N GLU A 698 13.40 2.05 -6.75
CA GLU A 698 12.81 1.82 -5.43
C GLU A 698 11.92 0.56 -5.52
N THR A 699 12.21 -0.48 -4.74
CA THR A 699 11.35 -1.67 -4.66
C THR A 699 10.68 -1.77 -3.29
N LEU A 700 9.41 -2.17 -3.32
CA LEU A 700 8.51 -2.16 -2.18
C LEU A 700 7.89 -3.55 -2.06
N PRO A 701 8.57 -4.52 -1.42
CA PRO A 701 8.29 -5.93 -1.63
C PRO A 701 6.82 -6.33 -1.41
N THR A 702 6.20 -5.98 -0.28
CA THR A 702 4.79 -6.31 -0.04
C THR A 702 3.85 -5.57 -1.01
N SER A 703 4.09 -4.27 -1.26
CA SER A 703 3.29 -3.46 -2.19
C SER A 703 3.35 -4.03 -3.61
N ASN A 704 4.55 -4.29 -4.12
CA ASN A 704 4.77 -4.88 -5.43
C ASN A 704 4.08 -6.23 -5.58
N VAL A 705 4.13 -7.10 -4.56
CA VAL A 705 3.45 -8.40 -4.61
C VAL A 705 1.92 -8.26 -4.61
N ARG A 706 1.36 -7.21 -3.99
CA ARG A 706 -0.09 -6.99 -3.89
C ARG A 706 -0.68 -6.23 -5.08
N ILE A 707 0.02 -5.20 -5.55
CA ILE A 707 -0.40 -4.34 -6.66
C ILE A 707 0.00 -4.96 -7.99
N GLY A 708 1.25 -5.43 -8.11
CA GLY A 708 1.76 -6.01 -9.35
C GLY A 708 1.10 -7.36 -9.70
N HIS A 709 1.44 -7.88 -10.87
CA HIS A 709 0.95 -9.17 -11.37
C HIS A 709 1.66 -10.37 -10.72
N HIS A 710 1.75 -10.37 -9.39
CA HIS A 710 2.33 -11.45 -8.61
C HIS A 710 1.23 -12.25 -7.91
N TYR A 711 1.39 -13.58 -7.87
CA TYR A 711 0.50 -14.40 -7.04
C TYR A 711 0.89 -14.30 -5.56
N ASP A 712 2.21 -14.36 -5.32
CA ASP A 712 2.85 -14.24 -4.03
C ASP A 712 4.35 -13.87 -4.22
N TYR A 713 5.12 -13.89 -3.14
CA TYR A 713 6.55 -13.63 -3.16
C TYR A 713 7.35 -14.57 -4.08
N ALA A 714 6.85 -15.75 -4.45
CA ALA A 714 7.55 -16.69 -5.33
C ALA A 714 7.87 -16.06 -6.70
N THR A 715 6.97 -15.20 -7.20
CA THR A 715 7.13 -14.53 -8.49
C THR A 715 7.73 -13.13 -8.39
N TYR A 716 8.15 -12.68 -7.19
CA TYR A 716 8.66 -11.33 -6.94
C TYR A 716 9.85 -10.97 -7.86
N GLN A 717 9.77 -9.80 -8.50
CA GLN A 717 10.65 -9.39 -9.61
C GLN A 717 12.12 -9.17 -9.19
N LEU A 718 12.38 -8.90 -7.91
CA LEU A 718 13.75 -8.75 -7.38
C LEU A 718 14.64 -9.95 -7.73
N TRP A 719 14.07 -11.16 -7.77
CA TRP A 719 14.83 -12.34 -8.15
C TRP A 719 15.36 -12.27 -9.59
N ASN A 720 14.56 -11.77 -10.54
CA ASN A 720 15.02 -11.63 -11.92
C ASN A 720 16.12 -10.57 -12.03
N TRP A 721 16.00 -9.46 -11.31
CA TRP A 721 17.05 -8.45 -11.23
C TRP A 721 18.37 -8.99 -10.67
N LEU A 722 18.32 -9.78 -9.60
CA LEU A 722 19.51 -10.43 -9.03
C LEU A 722 20.13 -11.42 -10.03
N LYS A 723 19.31 -12.28 -10.63
CA LYS A 723 19.74 -13.27 -11.62
C LYS A 723 20.39 -12.61 -12.84
N TRP A 724 19.75 -11.59 -13.42
CA TRP A 724 20.29 -10.88 -14.57
C TRP A 724 21.56 -10.09 -14.21
N SER A 725 21.66 -9.55 -13.00
CA SER A 725 22.92 -8.96 -12.51
C SER A 725 24.05 -9.99 -12.49
N ASP A 726 23.80 -11.22 -12.02
CA ASP A 726 24.79 -12.30 -11.99
C ASP A 726 25.17 -12.78 -13.41
N GLU A 727 24.24 -12.67 -14.37
CA GLU A 727 24.48 -12.90 -15.80
C GLU A 727 25.27 -11.76 -16.48
N GLY A 728 25.61 -10.69 -15.75
CA GLY A 728 26.37 -9.55 -16.26
C GLY A 728 25.53 -8.52 -17.03
N ILE A 729 24.19 -8.59 -16.94
CA ILE A 729 23.32 -7.54 -17.48
C ILE A 729 23.53 -6.25 -16.66
N PRO A 730 23.73 -5.09 -17.32
CA PRO A 730 23.87 -3.82 -16.60
C PRO A 730 22.60 -3.48 -15.82
N MET A 731 22.69 -3.44 -14.49
CA MET A 731 21.57 -3.21 -13.60
C MET A 731 21.67 -1.85 -12.89
N PRO A 732 20.59 -1.06 -12.81
CA PRO A 732 20.55 0.11 -11.95
C PRO A 732 20.68 -0.30 -10.47
N PRO A 733 21.12 0.61 -9.59
CA PRO A 733 21.01 0.40 -8.15
C PRO A 733 19.56 0.18 -7.74
N VAL A 734 19.35 -0.70 -6.76
CA VAL A 734 18.03 -1.01 -6.18
C VAL A 734 18.06 -0.67 -4.70
N VAL A 735 17.02 0.04 -4.24
CA VAL A 735 16.80 0.44 -2.85
C VAL A 735 15.43 -0.03 -2.37
N VAL A 736 15.22 -0.12 -1.05
CA VAL A 736 14.01 -0.69 -0.45
C VAL A 736 13.16 0.39 0.23
N GLY A 737 11.84 0.26 0.13
CA GLY A 737 10.87 1.04 0.90
C GLY A 737 9.64 0.22 1.30
N THR A 738 8.74 0.85 2.07
CA THR A 738 7.57 0.18 2.67
C THR A 738 6.21 0.58 2.12
N ASP A 739 6.13 1.71 1.41
CA ASP A 739 4.91 2.25 0.80
C ASP A 739 3.88 2.68 1.88
N ASP A 740 2.64 2.22 1.77
CA ASP A 740 1.55 2.36 2.75
C ASP A 740 1.52 1.22 3.78
N THR A 741 2.39 1.30 4.78
CA THR A 741 2.58 0.28 5.85
C THR A 741 1.29 -0.22 6.52
N GLY A 742 0.27 0.63 6.67
CA GLY A 742 -1.01 0.26 7.26
C GLY A 742 -1.91 -0.52 6.30
N ILE A 743 -1.90 -0.18 5.01
CA ILE A 743 -2.66 -0.88 3.96
C ILE A 743 -2.04 -2.25 3.66
N PHE A 744 -0.71 -2.35 3.68
CA PHE A 744 0.01 -3.60 3.41
C PHE A 744 0.32 -4.43 4.67
N ALA A 745 0.02 -3.90 5.86
CA ALA A 745 0.29 -4.53 7.15
C ALA A 745 1.76 -4.96 7.33
N THR A 746 2.68 -4.02 7.14
CA THR A 746 4.14 -4.26 7.14
C THR A 746 4.93 -3.10 7.77
N ASN A 747 6.24 -3.26 7.88
CA ASN A 747 7.21 -2.22 8.25
C ASN A 747 8.58 -2.55 7.64
N ILE A 748 9.55 -1.63 7.72
CA ILE A 748 10.84 -1.79 7.02
C ILE A 748 11.63 -3.03 7.46
N LEU A 749 11.57 -3.39 8.74
CA LEU A 749 12.21 -4.61 9.24
C LEU A 749 11.58 -5.85 8.60
N ASN A 750 10.26 -5.87 8.49
CA ASN A 750 9.54 -6.97 7.83
C ASN A 750 9.80 -7.00 6.32
N GLU A 751 9.95 -5.87 5.63
CA GLU A 751 10.32 -5.86 4.19
C GLU A 751 11.70 -6.48 3.93
N PHE A 752 12.73 -6.09 4.69
CA PHE A 752 14.05 -6.72 4.58
C PHE A 752 14.02 -8.19 4.99
N ALA A 753 13.25 -8.54 6.03
CA ALA A 753 13.09 -9.92 6.43
C ALA A 753 12.32 -10.75 5.39
N ASN A 754 11.34 -10.18 4.70
CA ASN A 754 10.61 -10.80 3.58
C ASN A 754 11.59 -11.14 2.46
N ILE A 755 12.46 -10.21 2.06
CA ILE A 755 13.51 -10.46 1.06
C ILE A 755 14.42 -11.62 1.50
N TYR A 756 14.94 -11.58 2.72
CA TYR A 756 15.83 -12.62 3.23
C TYR A 756 15.15 -13.99 3.29
N CYS A 757 13.96 -14.06 3.87
CA CYS A 757 13.21 -15.30 4.04
C CYS A 757 12.78 -15.86 2.69
N TYR A 758 12.36 -15.02 1.74
CA TYR A 758 12.06 -15.42 0.37
C TYR A 758 13.26 -16.11 -0.30
N LEU A 759 14.44 -15.47 -0.28
CA LEU A 759 15.64 -15.98 -0.94
C LEU A 759 16.12 -17.32 -0.33
N THR A 760 15.98 -17.48 0.98
CA THR A 760 16.46 -18.67 1.70
C THR A 760 15.45 -19.81 1.70
N SER A 761 14.18 -19.55 2.07
CA SER A 761 13.13 -20.57 2.14
C SER A 761 12.77 -21.17 0.78
N SER A 762 12.91 -20.39 -0.30
CA SER A 762 12.69 -20.86 -1.67
C SER A 762 13.89 -21.61 -2.26
N GLY A 763 14.96 -21.81 -1.50
CA GLY A 763 16.19 -22.47 -1.97
C GLY A 763 16.96 -21.70 -3.04
N LYS A 764 16.64 -20.41 -3.25
CA LYS A 764 17.27 -19.57 -4.27
C LYS A 764 18.69 -19.18 -3.90
N MET A 765 18.97 -18.97 -2.60
CA MET A 765 20.28 -18.62 -2.08
C MET A 765 20.52 -19.23 -0.69
N SER A 766 21.80 -19.47 -0.36
CA SER A 766 22.22 -19.78 1.01
C SER A 766 22.04 -18.58 1.94
N HIS A 767 21.96 -18.80 3.25
CA HIS A 767 21.88 -17.74 4.26
C HIS A 767 22.97 -16.65 4.13
N ASN A 768 24.23 -17.03 3.85
CA ASN A 768 25.33 -16.06 3.71
C ASN A 768 25.11 -15.13 2.51
N LYS A 769 24.78 -15.68 1.35
CA LYS A 769 24.45 -14.88 0.16
C LYS A 769 23.20 -14.01 0.36
N ALA A 770 22.18 -14.52 1.05
CA ALA A 770 20.95 -13.77 1.28
C ALA A 770 21.17 -12.54 2.19
N ILE A 771 22.00 -12.66 3.23
CA ILE A 771 22.34 -11.49 4.06
C ILE A 771 23.25 -10.49 3.32
N GLU A 772 24.12 -10.96 2.42
CA GLU A 772 24.89 -10.07 1.54
C GLU A 772 23.98 -9.25 0.62
N VAL A 773 22.90 -9.85 0.09
CA VAL A 773 21.88 -9.12 -0.69
C VAL A 773 21.19 -8.06 0.18
N VAL A 774 20.76 -8.41 1.40
CA VAL A 774 20.15 -7.44 2.32
C VAL A 774 21.09 -6.27 2.63
N ALA A 775 22.35 -6.59 2.96
CA ALA A 775 23.37 -5.59 3.23
C ALA A 775 23.64 -4.69 2.01
N LYS A 776 23.68 -5.27 0.80
CA LYS A 776 23.85 -4.50 -0.45
C LYS A 776 22.67 -3.56 -0.70
N LEU A 777 21.44 -4.03 -0.51
CA LEU A 777 20.23 -3.21 -0.71
C LEU A 777 20.17 -2.04 0.28
N ASP A 778 20.41 -2.29 1.57
CA ASP A 778 20.43 -1.22 2.58
C ASP A 778 21.65 -0.29 2.42
N HIS A 779 22.79 -0.81 1.98
CA HIS A 779 23.94 0.02 1.62
C HIS A 779 23.62 0.94 0.44
N ASN A 780 22.99 0.43 -0.62
CA ASN A 780 22.50 1.27 -1.72
C ASN A 780 21.54 2.33 -1.19
N SER A 781 20.64 1.98 -0.28
CA SER A 781 19.75 2.95 0.35
C SER A 781 20.51 4.04 1.11
N SER A 782 21.60 3.71 1.80
CA SER A 782 22.47 4.71 2.44
C SER A 782 23.16 5.62 1.43
N VAL A 783 23.54 5.11 0.25
CA VAL A 783 24.24 5.86 -0.81
C VAL A 783 23.28 6.80 -1.55
N TYR A 784 22.07 6.31 -1.86
CA TYR A 784 21.09 7.00 -2.70
C TYR A 784 19.94 7.66 -1.92
N LYS A 785 20.07 7.80 -0.59
CA LYS A 785 19.11 8.58 0.19
C LYS A 785 19.17 10.06 -0.18
N PHE A 786 18.01 10.72 -0.25
CA PHE A 786 17.96 12.15 -0.49
C PHE A 786 18.30 12.92 0.80
N ILE A 787 19.27 13.83 0.71
CA ILE A 787 19.77 14.69 1.79
C ILE A 787 19.74 16.14 1.33
#